data_AF-A0A2V8U295-F1
#
_entry.id   AF-A0A2V8U295-F1
#
_cell.length_a   1.000
_cell.length_b   1.000
_cell.length_c   1.000
_cell.angle_alpha   90.00
_cell.angle_beta   90.00
_cell.angle_gamma   90.00
#
_symmetry.space_group_name_H-M   'P 1'
#
loop_
_entity.id
_entity.type
_entity.pdbx_description
1 polymer ?
#
loop_
_entity_poly.entity_id
_entity_poly.type
_entity_poly.pdbx_seq_one_letter_code
_entity_poly.pdbx_strand_id
1 'polypeptide(L)'
;MSAESRPRMLSLVLAGGGITGAMYEFGALQALDHFFAGSFRVNDFDIFVGTSGGAVVAALMANRVPPGEVGRAIIHNTDSPLNFKQDDILEIDWREIKGSLLKALRMIPALFRYYRRNPRLFSIARALYALEENMPPGLYSLDKYQAYLKRLLTRPGCLNSFEELGRELYIPAIHLDTGDRVLFGTPGWRDVPISDAIAASSALPLYFQPITLKGLDFVDGGVATVAHVDMPIERGSRFLVLINPIIPLRNDPGTVSIPTFSGHCARIREKGITFVVDQTQRISAREKLALAHLPDRAAVDRLVHVHGEHPQLRLARRHAELRIPLDGPPAAGALRRLPPGVRRLRHRCVSGGPAGGQPVGAGAVPGGPAGRPRGRGTPRDRAERGGRDMSGGLTRRVFFRRAGLLGGAALASGPAPAPAGAPASAPVTGRSIMVGSANALPGMERAMHLLKSGSDPLGAVLDAIHMIEDDPDDVTVDYGGIPNEDGVVELDASEMEGATLRSGSVGALRSIRHPSTAARLVMERSDRVFLVGEGALRFARAHGLPEENLLTERSRKIWLYWKEHLSDHDDWIEAPGEIDDPDIRWFIDKYGDTDLRPQGTIHISALAPGGTLVGCTSTSGLFFKLPGRLGDSAVIGAGLYTDDGAGSCGSTGRGEATIAICGSHTVVEHMRQGTPPEESGLRALRRIVDAKKSPRHLFPDGRPRFDVKFYCLDARGATAGVSIWAGARYAVHDGARGVLKDCVSLFGRPPRPL
;
A
#
# COMPACT_ATOMS: atom_id res chain seq x y z
N MET A 1 2.13 34.63 28.43
CA MET A 1 2.28 33.25 28.96
C MET A 1 3.08 32.45 27.95
N SER A 2 4.22 31.88 28.34
CA SER A 2 5.05 31.05 27.47
C SER A 2 4.32 29.73 27.12
N ALA A 3 4.66 29.16 25.97
CA ALA A 3 4.09 27.91 25.42
C ALA A 3 4.32 26.65 26.29
N GLU A 4 4.98 26.78 27.44
CA GLU A 4 5.27 25.70 28.40
C GLU A 4 4.22 25.51 29.50
N SER A 5 3.18 26.36 29.56
CA SER A 5 2.22 26.36 30.68
C SER A 5 0.82 25.80 30.38
N ARG A 6 0.53 25.32 29.16
CA ARG A 6 -0.76 24.66 28.86
C ARG A 6 -0.73 23.18 29.25
N PRO A 7 -1.78 22.65 29.93
CA PRO A 7 -1.87 21.23 30.27
C PRO A 7 -1.77 20.36 29.01
N ARG A 8 -1.07 19.22 29.11
CA ARG A 8 -0.87 18.29 27.99
C ARG A 8 -2.21 17.66 27.60
N MET A 9 -2.85 18.16 26.55
CA MET A 9 -4.11 17.59 26.07
C MET A 9 -3.88 16.24 25.38
N LEU A 10 -4.55 15.22 25.90
CA LEU A 10 -4.53 13.85 25.40
C LEU A 10 -5.76 13.60 24.53
N SER A 11 -5.55 13.11 23.32
CA SER A 11 -6.64 12.83 22.37
C SER A 11 -6.76 11.35 22.00
N LEU A 12 -7.99 10.86 22.00
CA LEU A 12 -8.35 9.53 21.51
C LEU A 12 -9.20 9.66 20.24
N VAL A 13 -8.71 9.08 19.15
CA VAL A 13 -9.38 9.08 17.85
C VAL A 13 -9.75 7.65 17.47
N LEU A 14 -11.02 7.43 17.19
CA LEU A 14 -11.64 6.15 16.91
C LEU A 14 -12.29 6.22 15.52
N ALA A 15 -11.75 5.43 14.58
CA ALA A 15 -12.23 5.43 13.21
C ALA A 15 -13.56 4.67 13.08
N GLY A 16 -14.14 4.67 11.89
CA GLY A 16 -15.35 3.88 11.62
C GLY A 16 -15.08 2.36 11.55
N GLY A 17 -15.96 1.65 10.84
CA GLY A 17 -15.87 0.20 10.66
C GLY A 17 -17.10 -0.56 11.16
N GLY A 18 -18.18 0.16 11.44
CA GLY A 18 -19.45 -0.41 11.91
C GLY A 18 -19.31 -1.20 13.21
N ILE A 19 -20.17 -2.20 13.37
CA ILE A 19 -20.23 -3.04 14.58
C ILE A 19 -18.91 -3.77 14.82
N THR A 20 -18.31 -4.34 13.77
CA THR A 20 -17.07 -5.12 13.89
C THR A 20 -15.87 -4.23 14.23
N GLY A 21 -15.84 -3.01 13.71
CA GLY A 21 -14.87 -1.98 14.09
C GLY A 21 -15.00 -1.59 15.55
N ALA A 22 -16.22 -1.25 16.00
CA ALA A 22 -16.48 -0.88 17.40
C ALA A 22 -16.08 -2.00 18.39
N MET A 23 -16.37 -3.27 18.06
CA MET A 23 -15.93 -4.42 18.88
C MET A 23 -14.41 -4.53 18.97
N TYR A 24 -13.69 -4.26 17.87
CA TYR A 24 -12.24 -4.24 17.86
C TYR A 24 -11.71 -3.12 18.75
N GLU A 25 -12.29 -1.92 18.64
CA GLU A 25 -11.91 -0.75 19.43
C GLU A 25 -12.13 -0.97 20.93
N PHE A 26 -13.26 -1.52 21.35
CA PHE A 26 -13.47 -1.88 22.76
C PHE A 26 -12.39 -2.85 23.28
N GLY A 27 -12.02 -3.84 22.47
CA GLY A 27 -10.95 -4.79 22.81
C GLY A 27 -9.58 -4.12 22.92
N ALA A 28 -9.25 -3.21 21.98
CA ALA A 28 -8.01 -2.45 22.00
C ALA A 28 -7.94 -1.50 23.20
N LEU A 29 -9.04 -0.81 23.52
CA LEU A 29 -9.15 0.07 24.68
C LEU A 29 -9.05 -0.70 26.00
N GLN A 30 -9.69 -1.87 26.09
CA GLN A 30 -9.54 -2.75 27.26
C GLN A 30 -8.09 -3.24 27.43
N ALA A 31 -7.38 -3.52 26.34
CA ALA A 31 -5.97 -3.88 26.39
C ALA A 31 -5.09 -2.71 26.85
N LEU A 32 -5.41 -1.47 26.43
CA LEU A 32 -4.73 -0.26 26.90
C LEU A 32 -4.93 -0.05 28.40
N ASP A 33 -6.17 -0.15 28.90
CA ASP A 33 -6.46 -0.08 30.34
C ASP A 33 -5.66 -1.12 31.14
N HIS A 34 -5.56 -2.35 30.63
CA HIS A 34 -4.78 -3.40 31.28
C HIS A 34 -3.28 -3.12 31.25
N PHE A 35 -2.76 -2.61 30.13
CA PHE A 35 -1.34 -2.29 29.97
C PHE A 35 -0.85 -1.23 30.97
N PHE A 36 -1.66 -0.19 31.22
CA PHE A 36 -1.29 0.88 32.15
C PHE A 36 -1.53 0.53 33.63
N ALA A 37 -2.10 -0.64 33.92
CA ALA A 37 -2.28 -1.20 35.26
C ALA A 37 -2.80 -0.20 36.33
N GLY A 38 -3.66 0.75 35.91
CA GLY A 38 -4.27 1.76 36.78
C GLY A 38 -3.56 3.12 36.84
N SER A 39 -2.40 3.30 36.21
CA SER A 39 -1.71 4.60 36.12
C SER A 39 -2.35 5.59 35.14
N PHE A 40 -3.13 5.07 34.18
CA PHE A 40 -3.91 5.82 33.20
C PHE A 40 -5.09 4.94 32.75
N ARG A 41 -6.28 5.53 32.57
CA ARG A 41 -7.45 4.87 31.99
C ARG A 41 -7.81 5.51 30.66
N VAL A 42 -8.40 4.75 29.75
CA VAL A 42 -8.90 5.27 28.48
C VAL A 42 -10.01 6.31 28.64
N ASN A 43 -10.64 6.41 29.80
CA ASN A 43 -11.60 7.47 30.12
C ASN A 43 -10.93 8.79 30.56
N ASP A 44 -9.60 8.80 30.72
CA ASP A 44 -8.82 9.95 31.16
C ASP A 44 -8.35 10.85 30.02
N PHE A 45 -8.59 10.47 28.75
CA PHE A 45 -8.38 11.36 27.60
C PHE A 45 -9.27 12.62 27.71
N ASP A 46 -8.78 13.74 27.16
CA ASP A 46 -9.46 15.03 27.24
C ASP A 46 -10.41 15.24 26.04
N ILE A 47 -9.96 14.80 24.86
CA ILE A 47 -10.69 14.92 23.60
C ILE A 47 -10.94 13.52 23.02
N PHE A 48 -12.18 13.26 22.68
CA PHE A 48 -12.64 12.06 22.00
C PHE A 48 -13.17 12.42 20.62
N VAL A 49 -12.67 11.74 19.60
CA VAL A 49 -13.16 11.86 18.22
C VAL A 49 -13.58 10.48 17.75
N GLY A 50 -14.82 10.36 17.28
CA GLY A 50 -15.33 9.07 16.84
C GLY A 50 -16.16 9.20 15.57
N THR A 51 -15.87 8.36 14.57
CA THR A 51 -16.63 8.31 13.30
C THR A 51 -17.46 7.02 13.26
N SER A 52 -18.72 7.08 12.84
CA SER A 52 -19.57 5.88 12.64
C SER A 52 -19.57 4.96 13.88
N GLY A 53 -19.23 3.68 13.75
CA GLY A 53 -19.06 2.77 14.90
C GLY A 53 -18.13 3.30 16.01
N GLY A 54 -17.05 4.00 15.65
CA GLY A 54 -16.15 4.64 16.61
C GLY A 54 -16.76 5.85 17.32
N ALA A 55 -17.82 6.47 16.76
CA ALA A 55 -18.59 7.52 17.44
C ALA A 55 -19.33 6.98 18.66
N VAL A 56 -19.84 5.76 18.59
CA VAL A 56 -20.45 5.06 19.73
C VAL A 56 -19.42 4.79 20.82
N VAL A 57 -18.26 4.27 20.44
CA VAL A 57 -17.17 3.96 21.37
C VAL A 57 -16.68 5.26 22.04
N ALA A 58 -16.41 6.30 21.24
CA ALA A 58 -16.01 7.63 21.72
C ALA A 58 -17.03 8.23 22.69
N ALA A 59 -18.32 8.18 22.35
CA ALA A 59 -19.39 8.70 23.21
C ALA A 59 -19.46 7.98 24.56
N LEU A 60 -19.30 6.65 24.57
CA LEU A 60 -19.27 5.88 25.81
C LEU A 60 -18.00 6.19 26.63
N MET A 61 -16.83 6.30 26.00
CA MET A 61 -15.59 6.64 26.71
C MET A 61 -15.65 8.06 27.30
N ALA A 62 -16.19 9.03 26.57
CA ALA A 62 -16.43 10.41 27.03
C ALA A 62 -17.44 10.44 28.20
N ASN A 63 -18.43 9.55 28.19
CA ASN A 63 -19.36 9.30 29.30
C ASN A 63 -18.75 8.49 30.46
N ARG A 64 -17.42 8.29 30.48
CA ARG A 64 -16.68 7.56 31.53
C ARG A 64 -17.12 6.11 31.73
N VAL A 65 -17.65 5.50 30.68
CA VAL A 65 -18.00 4.09 30.68
C VAL A 65 -16.72 3.27 30.50
N PRO A 66 -16.36 2.37 31.43
CA PRO A 66 -15.16 1.56 31.28
C PRO A 66 -15.29 0.55 30.13
N PRO A 67 -14.25 0.34 29.29
CA PRO A 67 -14.32 -0.60 28.17
C PRO A 67 -14.59 -2.05 28.64
N GLY A 68 -14.12 -2.43 29.83
CA GLY A 68 -14.38 -3.75 30.43
C GLY A 68 -15.83 -3.99 30.85
N GLU A 69 -16.65 -2.95 31.05
CA GLU A 69 -18.10 -3.11 31.27
C GLU A 69 -18.79 -3.51 29.97
N VAL A 70 -18.47 -2.83 28.88
CA VAL A 70 -19.00 -3.12 27.54
C VAL A 70 -18.57 -4.51 27.07
N GLY A 71 -17.28 -4.84 27.23
CA GLY A 71 -16.75 -6.16 26.89
C GLY A 71 -17.47 -7.30 27.63
N ARG A 72 -17.78 -7.12 28.93
CA ARG A 72 -18.54 -8.11 29.70
C ARG A 72 -19.98 -8.24 29.22
N ALA A 73 -20.66 -7.12 28.93
CA ALA A 73 -22.03 -7.14 28.43
C ALA A 73 -22.15 -7.92 27.11
N ILE A 74 -21.18 -7.75 26.21
CA ILE A 74 -21.08 -8.45 24.92
C ILE A 74 -20.72 -9.93 25.11
N ILE A 75 -19.68 -10.25 25.91
CA ILE A 75 -19.22 -11.63 26.11
C ILE A 75 -20.29 -12.50 26.77
N HIS A 76 -21.00 -11.95 27.76
CA HIS A 76 -22.02 -12.66 28.51
C HIS A 76 -23.41 -12.57 27.89
N ASN A 77 -23.54 -11.98 26.70
CA ASN A 77 -24.81 -11.78 25.98
C ASN A 77 -25.93 -11.26 26.89
N THR A 78 -25.62 -10.27 27.73
CA THR A 78 -26.57 -9.70 28.68
C THR A 78 -27.65 -8.90 27.96
N ASP A 79 -28.85 -8.75 28.53
CA ASP A 79 -29.89 -7.85 27.99
C ASP A 79 -29.63 -6.36 28.29
N SER A 80 -28.36 -6.01 28.54
CA SER A 80 -27.93 -4.62 28.72
C SER A 80 -28.02 -3.86 27.40
N PRO A 81 -28.38 -2.56 27.40
CA PRO A 81 -28.20 -1.69 26.25
C PRO A 81 -26.76 -1.70 25.72
N LEU A 82 -25.75 -2.05 26.52
CA LEU A 82 -24.37 -2.20 26.05
C LEU A 82 -24.14 -3.41 25.13
N ASN A 83 -25.09 -4.34 25.01
CA ASN A 83 -25.02 -5.51 24.15
C ASN A 83 -25.84 -5.28 22.86
N PHE A 84 -25.20 -4.67 21.86
CA PHE A 84 -25.78 -4.34 20.56
C PHE A 84 -26.20 -5.62 19.80
N LYS A 85 -27.49 -5.78 19.48
CA LYS A 85 -27.98 -6.89 18.64
C LYS A 85 -28.16 -6.40 17.19
N GLN A 86 -28.05 -7.32 16.24
CA GLN A 86 -28.15 -7.00 14.81
C GLN A 86 -29.52 -6.40 14.43
N ASP A 87 -30.57 -6.84 15.12
CA ASP A 87 -31.95 -6.38 14.93
C ASP A 87 -32.17 -4.94 15.44
N ASP A 88 -31.25 -4.40 16.22
CA ASP A 88 -31.30 -3.02 16.72
C ASP A 88 -30.81 -1.99 15.67
N ILE A 89 -30.21 -2.46 14.55
CA ILE A 89 -29.53 -1.61 13.57
C ILE A 89 -30.18 -1.68 12.19
N LEU A 90 -30.58 -2.88 11.74
CA LEU A 90 -31.07 -3.08 10.37
C LEU A 90 -32.61 -3.04 10.33
N GLU A 91 -33.16 -1.95 9.80
CA GLU A 91 -34.57 -1.84 9.46
C GLU A 91 -34.76 -1.56 7.96
N ILE A 92 -35.46 -2.43 7.25
CA ILE A 92 -35.82 -2.17 5.85
C ILE A 92 -37.01 -1.23 5.83
N ASP A 93 -36.84 -0.06 5.23
CA ASP A 93 -37.96 0.87 5.01
C ASP A 93 -38.79 0.46 3.78
N TRP A 94 -39.75 -0.43 4.01
CA TRP A 94 -40.68 -0.86 2.98
C TRP A 94 -41.56 0.25 2.42
N ARG A 95 -41.72 1.39 3.11
CA ARG A 95 -42.51 2.52 2.61
C ARG A 95 -41.74 3.24 1.52
N GLU A 96 -40.47 3.56 1.78
CA GLU A 96 -39.62 4.24 0.79
C GLU A 96 -39.36 3.33 -0.42
N ILE A 97 -39.08 2.04 -0.22
CA ILE A 97 -38.90 1.08 -1.32
C ILE A 97 -40.15 1.00 -2.21
N LYS A 98 -41.35 0.94 -1.61
CA LYS A 98 -42.60 0.95 -2.38
C LYS A 98 -42.83 2.29 -3.07
N GLY A 99 -42.48 3.41 -2.43
CA GLY A 99 -42.54 4.75 -2.99
C GLY A 99 -41.66 4.89 -4.24
N SER A 100 -40.39 4.53 -4.13
CA SER A 100 -39.41 4.46 -5.22
C SER A 100 -39.87 3.59 -6.38
N LEU A 101 -40.39 2.38 -6.09
CA LEU A 101 -40.94 1.49 -7.12
C LEU A 101 -42.14 2.13 -7.83
N LEU A 102 -43.05 2.77 -7.09
CA LEU A 102 -44.21 3.42 -7.67
C LEU A 102 -43.82 4.65 -8.52
N LYS A 103 -42.82 5.43 -8.09
CA LYS A 103 -42.25 6.55 -8.86
C LYS A 103 -41.66 6.05 -10.19
N ALA A 104 -40.84 4.98 -10.13
CA ALA A 104 -40.26 4.34 -11.30
C ALA A 104 -41.34 3.83 -12.29
N LEU A 105 -42.39 3.16 -11.77
CA LEU A 105 -43.50 2.69 -12.59
C LEU A 105 -44.29 3.83 -13.25
N ARG A 106 -44.50 4.95 -12.55
CA ARG A 106 -45.21 6.15 -13.08
C ARG A 106 -44.42 6.86 -14.19
N MET A 107 -43.12 6.66 -14.24
CA MET A 107 -42.25 7.23 -15.28
C MET A 107 -42.30 6.43 -16.59
N ILE A 108 -42.66 5.14 -16.56
CA ILE A 108 -42.68 4.26 -17.74
C ILE A 108 -43.50 4.84 -18.91
N PRO A 109 -44.73 5.37 -18.73
CA PRO A 109 -45.50 5.96 -19.83
C PRO A 109 -44.88 7.24 -20.39
N ALA A 110 -44.18 8.04 -19.57
CA ALA A 110 -43.47 9.23 -20.03
C ALA A 110 -42.24 8.83 -20.87
N LEU A 111 -41.49 7.84 -20.40
CA LEU A 111 -40.34 7.26 -21.10
C LEU A 111 -40.76 6.62 -22.44
N PHE A 112 -41.87 5.89 -22.45
CA PHE A 112 -42.46 5.30 -23.67
C PHE A 112 -42.90 6.38 -24.67
N ARG A 113 -43.59 7.43 -24.21
CA ARG A 113 -43.98 8.58 -25.08
C ARG A 113 -42.76 9.30 -25.65
N TYR A 114 -41.72 9.50 -24.84
CA TYR A 114 -40.46 10.13 -25.24
C TYR A 114 -39.75 9.33 -26.34
N TYR A 115 -39.58 8.02 -26.15
CA TYR A 115 -38.95 7.15 -27.14
C TYR A 115 -39.79 6.92 -28.39
N ARG A 116 -41.12 6.93 -28.29
CA ARG A 116 -42.01 6.88 -29.46
C ARG A 116 -41.86 8.13 -30.35
N ARG A 117 -41.61 9.30 -29.76
CA ARG A 117 -41.35 10.55 -30.50
C ARG A 117 -39.92 10.67 -31.02
N ASN A 118 -38.97 9.98 -30.40
CA ASN A 118 -37.55 10.05 -30.73
C ASN A 118 -36.93 8.64 -30.92
N PRO A 119 -37.33 7.88 -31.95
CA PRO A 119 -36.92 6.48 -32.11
C PRO A 119 -35.42 6.29 -32.30
N ARG A 120 -34.72 7.28 -32.86
CA ARG A 120 -33.25 7.27 -33.03
C ARG A 120 -32.47 7.42 -31.72
N LEU A 121 -33.12 7.84 -30.63
CA LEU A 121 -32.50 8.05 -29.31
C LEU A 121 -32.78 6.90 -28.33
N PHE A 122 -33.46 5.84 -28.77
CA PHE A 122 -33.75 4.68 -27.92
C PHE A 122 -32.47 3.95 -27.53
N SER A 123 -32.21 3.87 -26.22
CA SER A 123 -31.11 3.09 -25.65
C SER A 123 -31.55 2.45 -24.34
N ILE A 124 -31.34 1.15 -24.22
CA ILE A 124 -31.61 0.38 -22.99
C ILE A 124 -30.80 0.96 -21.82
N ALA A 125 -29.56 1.39 -22.05
CA ALA A 125 -28.72 2.01 -21.02
C ALA A 125 -29.32 3.33 -20.50
N ARG A 126 -29.91 4.15 -21.38
CA ARG A 126 -30.56 5.41 -20.98
C ARG A 126 -31.89 5.18 -20.25
N ALA A 127 -32.63 4.14 -20.62
CA ALA A 127 -33.82 3.72 -19.89
C ALA A 127 -33.48 3.22 -18.47
N LEU A 128 -32.37 2.48 -18.32
CA LEU A 128 -31.85 2.06 -17.02
C LEU A 128 -31.40 3.24 -16.16
N TYR A 129 -30.71 4.23 -16.75
CA TYR A 129 -30.30 5.45 -16.04
C TYR A 129 -31.49 6.25 -15.48
N ALA A 130 -32.56 6.41 -16.26
CA ALA A 130 -33.78 7.08 -15.76
C ALA A 130 -34.45 6.29 -14.61
N LEU A 131 -34.37 4.95 -14.63
CA LEU A 131 -34.87 4.12 -13.54
C LEU A 131 -34.01 4.23 -12.28
N GLU A 132 -32.70 4.43 -12.45
CA GLU A 132 -31.75 4.67 -11.35
C GLU A 132 -32.10 5.93 -10.55
N GLU A 133 -32.53 7.01 -11.21
CA GLU A 133 -32.97 8.26 -10.54
C GLU A 133 -34.16 8.06 -9.58
N ASN A 134 -34.87 6.94 -9.68
CA ASN A 134 -36.02 6.62 -8.85
C ASN A 134 -35.70 5.60 -7.73
N MET A 135 -34.43 5.19 -7.62
CA MET A 135 -33.98 4.30 -6.55
C MET A 135 -34.10 4.98 -5.18
N PRO A 136 -34.34 4.22 -4.10
CA PRO A 136 -34.38 4.78 -2.76
C PRO A 136 -32.99 5.32 -2.36
N PRO A 137 -32.92 6.38 -1.53
CA PRO A 137 -31.65 7.00 -1.12
C PRO A 137 -30.80 6.07 -0.22
N GLY A 138 -31.38 5.00 0.32
CA GLY A 138 -30.71 3.94 1.06
C GLY A 138 -31.61 2.72 1.21
N LEU A 139 -31.02 1.54 1.46
CA LEU A 139 -31.75 0.28 1.63
C LEU A 139 -32.33 0.08 3.04
N TYR A 140 -31.67 0.68 4.03
CA TYR A 140 -31.99 0.55 5.45
C TYR A 140 -32.23 1.93 6.07
N SER A 141 -33.26 2.03 6.90
CA SER A 141 -33.45 3.17 7.80
C SER A 141 -32.59 3.00 9.06
N LEU A 142 -32.24 4.13 9.68
CA LEU A 142 -31.53 4.20 10.95
C LEU A 142 -32.45 4.57 12.13
N ASP A 143 -33.76 4.59 11.96
CA ASP A 143 -34.72 4.98 13.02
C ASP A 143 -34.58 4.10 14.27
N LYS A 144 -34.53 2.76 14.09
CA LYS A 144 -34.29 1.82 15.19
C LYS A 144 -32.94 2.02 15.84
N TYR A 145 -31.92 2.34 15.04
CA TYR A 145 -30.57 2.58 15.53
C TYR A 145 -30.53 3.85 16.38
N GLN A 146 -31.14 4.95 15.92
CA GLN A 146 -31.30 6.18 16.70
C GLN A 146 -32.05 5.94 18.01
N ALA A 147 -33.17 5.22 17.97
CA ALA A 147 -33.94 4.89 19.17
C ALA A 147 -33.12 4.05 20.16
N TYR A 148 -32.32 3.11 19.66
CA TYR A 148 -31.40 2.32 20.45
C TYR A 148 -30.29 3.18 21.08
N LEU A 149 -29.65 4.06 20.31
CA LEU A 149 -28.60 4.97 20.78
C LEU A 149 -29.11 5.93 21.85
N LYS A 150 -30.35 6.42 21.68
CA LYS A 150 -31.01 7.26 22.68
C LYS A 150 -31.16 6.50 24.00
N ARG A 151 -31.67 5.26 23.97
CA ARG A 151 -31.75 4.40 25.17
C ARG A 151 -30.38 4.13 25.80
N LEU A 152 -29.36 3.92 24.98
CA LEU A 152 -27.98 3.69 25.41
C LEU A 152 -27.40 4.91 26.16
N LEU A 153 -27.62 6.12 25.64
CA LEU A 153 -27.04 7.35 26.16
C LEU A 153 -27.90 8.04 27.25
N THR A 154 -29.14 7.61 27.46
CA THR A 154 -30.00 8.06 28.57
C THR A 154 -30.01 7.10 29.77
N ARG A 155 -29.15 6.07 29.78
CA ARG A 155 -29.01 5.18 30.94
C ARG A 155 -28.40 5.93 32.13
N PRO A 156 -28.63 5.49 33.38
CA PRO A 156 -28.01 6.11 34.55
C PRO A 156 -26.49 6.25 34.40
N GLY A 157 -25.97 7.47 34.53
CA GLY A 157 -24.54 7.78 34.39
C GLY A 157 -24.07 8.13 32.98
N CYS A 158 -24.95 8.17 31.97
CA CYS A 158 -24.65 8.68 30.65
C CYS A 158 -25.47 9.94 30.33
N LEU A 159 -24.92 10.78 29.46
CA LEU A 159 -25.47 12.03 28.97
C LEU A 159 -25.57 11.95 27.44
N ASN A 160 -26.69 12.44 26.90
CA ASN A 160 -26.96 12.52 25.47
C ASN A 160 -26.76 13.96 24.91
N SER A 161 -25.96 14.79 25.58
CA SER A 161 -25.72 16.19 25.25
C SER A 161 -24.22 16.47 25.18
N PHE A 162 -23.76 17.13 24.11
CA PHE A 162 -22.36 17.57 24.00
C PHE A 162 -22.02 18.68 25.00
N GLU A 163 -23.00 19.48 25.41
CA GLU A 163 -22.82 20.61 26.31
C GLU A 163 -22.62 20.16 27.76
N GLU A 164 -23.32 19.10 28.17
CA GLU A 164 -23.29 18.59 29.54
C GLU A 164 -22.11 17.64 29.80
N LEU A 165 -21.44 17.17 28.74
CA LEU A 165 -20.28 16.29 28.87
C LEU A 165 -19.09 17.02 29.48
N GLY A 166 -18.51 16.43 30.53
CA GLY A 166 -17.28 16.92 31.14
C GLY A 166 -16.01 16.67 30.32
N ARG A 167 -16.12 16.06 29.13
CA ARG A 167 -15.03 15.75 28.19
C ARG A 167 -15.42 16.22 26.80
N GLU A 168 -14.46 16.67 26.01
CA GLU A 168 -14.76 17.10 24.65
C GLU A 168 -15.01 15.88 23.75
N LEU A 169 -16.17 15.84 23.09
CA LEU A 169 -16.55 14.80 22.15
C LEU A 169 -16.86 15.43 20.79
N TYR A 170 -16.27 14.87 19.73
CA TYR A 170 -16.53 15.28 18.37
C TYR A 170 -16.93 14.11 17.49
N ILE A 171 -18.00 14.32 16.74
CA ILE A 171 -18.56 13.31 15.83
C ILE A 171 -18.67 13.95 14.44
N PRO A 172 -17.86 13.51 13.47
CA PRO A 172 -17.87 14.06 12.12
C PRO A 172 -18.99 13.43 11.27
N ALA A 173 -19.63 14.25 10.44
CA ALA A 173 -20.50 13.83 9.34
C ALA A 173 -20.30 14.75 8.14
N ILE A 174 -20.73 14.32 6.96
CA ILE A 174 -20.60 15.09 5.72
C ILE A 174 -21.97 15.57 5.28
N HIS A 175 -22.11 16.86 5.04
CA HIS A 175 -23.31 17.44 4.44
C HIS A 175 -23.39 17.01 2.96
N LEU A 176 -24.41 16.23 2.63
CA LEU A 176 -24.50 15.48 1.37
C LEU A 176 -24.43 16.38 0.13
N ASP A 177 -25.14 17.52 0.14
CA ASP A 177 -25.28 18.37 -1.05
C ASP A 177 -24.06 19.25 -1.34
N THR A 178 -23.26 19.55 -0.31
CA THR A 178 -22.08 20.44 -0.44
C THR A 178 -20.77 19.68 -0.39
N GLY A 179 -20.76 18.49 0.21
CA GLY A 179 -19.54 17.78 0.57
C GLY A 179 -18.82 18.35 1.79
N ASP A 180 -19.39 19.37 2.46
CA ASP A 180 -18.76 20.02 3.59
C ASP A 180 -18.75 19.13 4.84
N ARG A 181 -17.61 19.14 5.54
CA ARG A 181 -17.48 18.45 6.82
C ARG A 181 -18.15 19.23 7.94
N VAL A 182 -19.06 18.57 8.66
CA VAL A 182 -19.64 19.06 9.91
C VAL A 182 -19.10 18.26 11.10
N LEU A 183 -18.69 18.97 12.14
CA LEU A 183 -18.19 18.39 13.39
C LEU A 183 -19.19 18.65 14.52
N PHE A 184 -20.04 17.66 14.82
CA PHE A 184 -20.92 17.76 15.98
C PHE A 184 -20.09 17.88 17.26
N GLY A 185 -20.54 18.71 18.20
CA GLY A 185 -19.76 19.13 19.39
C GLY A 185 -19.03 20.47 19.24
N THR A 186 -18.97 21.04 18.04
CA THR A 186 -18.47 22.41 17.80
C THR A 186 -19.57 23.48 17.98
N PRO A 187 -19.23 24.76 18.21
CA PRO A 187 -20.22 25.83 18.28
C PRO A 187 -21.16 25.82 17.07
N GLY A 188 -22.48 25.92 17.30
CA GLY A 188 -23.52 25.82 16.27
C GLY A 188 -24.13 24.41 16.08
N TRP A 189 -23.45 23.38 16.59
CA TRP A 189 -23.88 21.97 16.48
C TRP A 189 -23.92 21.22 17.82
N ARG A 190 -23.66 21.91 18.95
CA ARG A 190 -23.67 21.32 20.31
C ARG A 190 -25.05 20.95 20.83
N ASP A 191 -26.09 21.60 20.32
CA ASP A 191 -27.49 21.39 20.66
C ASP A 191 -28.06 20.10 20.04
N VAL A 192 -27.39 19.51 19.06
CA VAL A 192 -27.78 18.22 18.47
C VAL A 192 -27.50 17.11 19.48
N PRO A 193 -28.48 16.23 19.79
CA PRO A 193 -28.26 15.10 20.68
C PRO A 193 -27.16 14.17 20.15
N ILE A 194 -26.33 13.62 21.06
CA ILE A 194 -25.21 12.74 20.69
C ILE A 194 -25.72 11.51 19.90
N SER A 195 -26.86 10.95 20.29
CA SER A 195 -27.52 9.84 19.58
C SER A 195 -27.77 10.14 18.10
N ASP A 196 -28.17 11.37 17.80
CA ASP A 196 -28.57 11.80 16.45
C ASP A 196 -27.33 12.11 15.61
N ALA A 197 -26.32 12.71 16.24
CA ALA A 197 -24.99 12.91 15.64
C ALA A 197 -24.32 11.57 15.27
N ILE A 198 -24.38 10.55 16.14
CA ILE A 198 -23.85 9.21 15.85
C ILE A 198 -24.58 8.60 14.66
N ALA A 199 -25.91 8.70 14.61
CA ALA A 199 -26.69 8.15 13.51
C ALA A 199 -26.36 8.84 12.17
N ALA A 200 -26.25 10.17 12.15
CA ALA A 200 -25.80 10.91 10.98
C ALA A 200 -24.38 10.48 10.54
N SER A 201 -23.46 10.32 11.49
CA SER A 201 -22.10 9.83 11.24
C SER A 201 -22.03 8.36 10.81
N SER A 202 -23.14 7.61 10.90
CA SER A 202 -23.24 6.19 10.54
C SER A 202 -24.07 5.94 9.26
N ALA A 203 -24.58 7.00 8.63
CA ALA A 203 -25.38 6.93 7.41
C ALA A 203 -24.50 6.63 6.19
N LEU A 204 -24.04 5.37 6.08
CA LEU A 204 -23.15 4.92 5.02
C LEU A 204 -23.90 4.83 3.68
N PRO A 205 -23.43 5.52 2.62
CA PRO A 205 -24.04 5.45 1.29
C PRO A 205 -24.19 4.00 0.80
N LEU A 206 -25.20 3.77 -0.06
CA LEU A 206 -25.68 2.46 -0.53
C LEU A 206 -26.45 1.63 0.51
N TYR A 207 -26.09 1.71 1.80
CA TYR A 207 -26.70 0.89 2.85
C TYR A 207 -27.78 1.66 3.61
N PHE A 208 -27.42 2.79 4.22
CA PHE A 208 -28.31 3.54 5.10
C PHE A 208 -28.77 4.82 4.44
N GLN A 209 -30.01 5.21 4.71
CA GLN A 209 -30.54 6.50 4.27
C GLN A 209 -29.77 7.66 4.95
N PRO A 210 -29.57 8.80 4.26
CA PRO A 210 -29.08 10.03 4.88
C PRO A 210 -29.96 10.46 6.06
N ILE A 211 -29.35 11.10 7.05
CA ILE A 211 -30.06 11.62 8.22
C ILE A 211 -30.20 13.13 8.12
N THR A 212 -31.44 13.63 8.17
CA THR A 212 -31.73 15.06 8.14
C THR A 212 -31.63 15.66 9.55
N LEU A 213 -30.75 16.64 9.74
CA LEU A 213 -30.63 17.43 10.98
C LEU A 213 -30.60 18.91 10.64
N LYS A 214 -31.43 19.71 11.33
CA LYS A 214 -31.61 21.15 11.05
C LYS A 214 -31.92 21.47 9.57
N GLY A 215 -32.59 20.55 8.87
CA GLY A 215 -32.93 20.68 7.45
C GLY A 215 -31.79 20.38 6.48
N LEU A 216 -30.66 19.86 6.95
CA LEU A 216 -29.53 19.43 6.12
C LEU A 216 -29.37 17.91 6.17
N ASP A 217 -29.05 17.28 5.04
CA ASP A 217 -28.91 15.83 4.94
C ASP A 217 -27.45 15.40 5.13
N PHE A 218 -27.23 14.43 6.03
CA PHE A 218 -25.91 13.98 6.42
C PHE A 218 -25.65 12.52 6.08
N VAL A 219 -24.40 12.25 5.69
CA VAL A 219 -23.86 10.90 5.47
C VAL A 219 -22.60 10.67 6.32
N ASP A 220 -22.17 9.41 6.37
CA ASP A 220 -21.05 8.92 7.19
C ASP A 220 -19.79 9.80 7.07
N GLY A 221 -19.22 10.19 8.21
CA GLY A 221 -18.07 11.09 8.29
C GLY A 221 -16.79 10.52 7.64
N GLY A 222 -16.70 9.21 7.47
CA GLY A 222 -15.59 8.50 6.83
C GLY A 222 -15.57 8.65 5.30
N VAL A 223 -16.61 9.20 4.70
CA VAL A 223 -16.70 9.38 3.24
C VAL A 223 -15.68 10.41 2.75
N ALA A 224 -15.53 11.56 3.41
CA ALA A 224 -14.57 12.60 2.97
C ALA A 224 -13.19 12.42 3.59
N THR A 225 -13.12 12.24 4.91
CA THR A 225 -11.86 12.20 5.67
C THR A 225 -11.85 10.99 6.61
N VAL A 226 -10.69 10.35 6.75
CA VAL A 226 -10.54 9.21 7.67
C VAL A 226 -10.01 9.69 9.00
N ALA A 227 -10.64 9.22 10.07
CA ALA A 227 -10.25 9.45 11.47
C ALA A 227 -10.26 10.91 11.95
N HIS A 228 -10.26 11.92 11.06
CA HIS A 228 -10.37 13.35 11.44
C HIS A 228 -9.29 13.77 12.46
N VAL A 229 -8.06 13.27 12.25
CA VAL A 229 -6.89 13.51 13.11
C VAL A 229 -6.37 14.94 13.07
N ASP A 230 -6.69 15.68 12.03
CA ASP A 230 -6.38 17.11 11.85
C ASP A 230 -7.02 17.96 12.95
N MET A 231 -8.28 17.68 13.29
CA MET A 231 -9.03 18.47 14.26
C MET A 231 -8.42 18.48 15.68
N PRO A 232 -8.10 17.34 16.33
CA PRO A 232 -7.46 17.37 17.64
C PRO A 232 -6.07 18.04 17.59
N ILE A 233 -5.36 17.98 16.46
CA ILE A 233 -4.06 18.63 16.27
C ILE A 233 -4.22 20.16 16.23
N GLU A 234 -5.14 20.68 15.43
CA GLU A 234 -5.46 22.12 15.37
C GLU A 234 -5.84 22.70 16.74
N ARG A 235 -6.41 21.86 17.61
CA ARG A 235 -6.75 22.24 18.99
C ARG A 235 -5.58 22.18 19.97
N GLY A 236 -4.41 21.70 19.55
CA GLY A 236 -3.21 21.66 20.37
C GLY A 236 -3.00 20.35 21.13
N SER A 237 -3.54 19.24 20.63
CA SER A 237 -3.23 17.90 21.16
C SER A 237 -1.76 17.58 20.93
N ARG A 238 -1.00 17.33 22.01
CA ARG A 238 0.42 16.94 21.94
C ARG A 238 0.62 15.42 21.87
N PHE A 239 -0.39 14.65 22.29
CA PHE A 239 -0.37 13.19 22.24
C PHE A 239 -1.71 12.67 21.74
N LEU A 240 -1.66 11.85 20.69
CA LEU A 240 -2.84 11.29 20.04
C LEU A 240 -2.73 9.78 19.91
N VAL A 241 -3.78 9.08 20.33
CA VAL A 241 -3.96 7.64 20.07
C VAL A 241 -5.03 7.48 19.01
N LEU A 242 -4.65 6.89 17.87
CA LEU A 242 -5.56 6.54 16.80
C LEU A 242 -5.77 5.03 16.78
N ILE A 243 -7.03 4.58 16.88
CA ILE A 243 -7.42 3.20 16.65
C ILE A 243 -8.18 3.13 15.33
N ASN A 244 -7.63 2.39 14.36
CA ASN A 244 -8.22 2.26 13.03
C ASN A 244 -8.42 0.79 12.63
N PRO A 245 -9.66 0.26 12.74
CA PRO A 245 -9.99 -1.10 12.31
C PRO A 245 -10.31 -1.21 10.80
N ILE A 246 -10.38 -0.09 10.06
CA ILE A 246 -10.68 -0.06 8.62
C ILE A 246 -9.40 -0.23 7.81
N ILE A 247 -8.74 -1.38 7.94
CA ILE A 247 -7.57 -1.71 7.12
C ILE A 247 -7.96 -2.64 5.95
N PRO A 248 -7.26 -2.56 4.80
CA PRO A 248 -7.50 -3.48 3.67
C PRO A 248 -7.34 -4.93 4.08
N LEU A 249 -8.23 -5.78 3.60
CA LEU A 249 -8.12 -7.22 3.74
C LEU A 249 -6.95 -7.70 2.87
N ARG A 250 -5.94 -8.34 3.47
CA ARG A 250 -4.90 -9.06 2.74
C ARG A 250 -5.42 -10.46 2.43
N ASN A 251 -5.73 -10.72 1.16
CA ASN A 251 -6.26 -11.99 0.68
C ASN A 251 -5.27 -12.60 -0.32
N ASP A 252 -4.19 -13.18 0.20
CA ASP A 252 -3.11 -13.80 -0.58
C ASP A 252 -3.42 -15.29 -0.79
N PRO A 253 -3.76 -15.71 -2.03
CA PRO A 253 -4.04 -17.11 -2.32
C PRO A 253 -2.79 -17.96 -2.04
N GLY A 254 -2.84 -18.80 -1.01
CA GLY A 254 -1.73 -19.66 -0.57
C GLY A 254 -1.28 -19.44 0.88
N THR A 255 -1.59 -18.28 1.48
CA THR A 255 -1.16 -17.95 2.86
C THR A 255 -2.34 -17.71 3.79
N VAL A 256 -3.27 -16.83 3.41
CA VAL A 256 -4.51 -16.55 4.15
C VAL A 256 -5.61 -16.23 3.14
N SER A 257 -6.67 -17.02 3.15
CA SER A 257 -7.80 -16.87 2.22
C SER A 257 -9.11 -16.64 2.95
N ILE A 258 -9.91 -15.70 2.45
CA ILE A 258 -11.26 -15.46 2.96
C ILE A 258 -12.21 -16.49 2.33
N PRO A 259 -12.85 -17.36 3.13
CA PRO A 259 -13.75 -18.38 2.58
C PRO A 259 -15.05 -17.75 2.06
N THR A 260 -15.64 -18.33 1.02
CA THR A 260 -17.04 -18.13 0.65
C THR A 260 -17.96 -18.83 1.64
N PHE A 261 -19.27 -18.61 1.50
CA PHE A 261 -20.28 -19.36 2.26
C PHE A 261 -20.13 -20.88 2.09
N SER A 262 -19.75 -21.35 0.89
CA SER A 262 -19.51 -22.77 0.62
C SER A 262 -18.19 -23.30 1.21
N GLY A 263 -17.44 -22.47 1.95
CA GLY A 263 -16.19 -22.84 2.60
C GLY A 263 -14.97 -22.84 1.67
N HIS A 264 -15.15 -22.53 0.38
CA HIS A 264 -14.06 -22.47 -0.59
C HIS A 264 -13.31 -21.15 -0.46
N CYS A 265 -12.00 -21.19 -0.62
CA CYS A 265 -11.16 -20.00 -0.70
C CYS A 265 -11.56 -19.20 -1.94
N ALA A 266 -11.93 -17.92 -1.78
CA ALA A 266 -12.32 -17.07 -2.89
C ALA A 266 -11.50 -15.80 -2.96
N ARG A 267 -11.40 -15.26 -4.18
CA ARG A 267 -10.97 -13.88 -4.40
C ARG A 267 -12.07 -12.93 -3.93
N ILE A 268 -11.70 -11.71 -3.57
CA ILE A 268 -12.67 -10.71 -3.08
C ILE A 268 -13.79 -10.45 -4.11
N ARG A 269 -13.45 -10.44 -5.41
CA ARG A 269 -14.43 -10.31 -6.51
C ARG A 269 -15.52 -11.38 -6.51
N GLU A 270 -15.21 -12.58 -6.03
CA GLU A 270 -16.14 -13.73 -6.00
C GLU A 270 -17.06 -13.68 -4.76
N LYS A 271 -16.86 -12.71 -3.86
CA LYS A 271 -17.71 -12.50 -2.68
C LYS A 271 -18.86 -11.51 -2.93
N GLY A 272 -18.99 -11.02 -4.16
CA GLY A 272 -20.07 -10.13 -4.58
C GLY A 272 -19.80 -8.65 -4.32
N ILE A 273 -20.71 -7.81 -4.82
CA ILE A 273 -20.54 -6.36 -4.87
C ILE A 273 -20.31 -5.72 -3.51
N THR A 274 -20.96 -6.22 -2.44
CA THR A 274 -20.82 -5.67 -1.09
C THR A 274 -19.41 -5.84 -0.52
N PHE A 275 -18.76 -6.99 -0.76
CA PHE A 275 -17.37 -7.23 -0.38
C PHE A 275 -16.37 -6.44 -1.22
N VAL A 276 -16.68 -6.22 -2.50
CA VAL A 276 -15.86 -5.36 -3.37
C VAL A 276 -15.93 -3.91 -2.90
N VAL A 277 -17.13 -3.41 -2.58
CA VAL A 277 -17.34 -2.06 -2.04
C VAL A 277 -16.66 -1.90 -0.70
N ASP A 278 -16.84 -2.82 0.26
CA ASP A 278 -16.16 -2.78 1.58
C ASP A 278 -14.63 -2.80 1.44
N GLN A 279 -14.08 -3.68 0.60
CA GLN A 279 -12.63 -3.71 0.36
C GLN A 279 -12.12 -2.42 -0.30
N THR A 280 -12.87 -1.85 -1.25
CA THR A 280 -12.51 -0.60 -1.91
C THR A 280 -12.55 0.57 -0.92
N GLN A 281 -13.56 0.61 -0.05
CA GLN A 281 -13.64 1.59 1.04
C GLN A 281 -12.45 1.44 2.01
N ARG A 282 -12.04 0.21 2.35
CA ARG A 282 -10.84 -0.04 3.18
C ARG A 282 -9.54 0.41 2.54
N ILE A 283 -9.37 0.16 1.23
CA ILE A 283 -8.21 0.64 0.46
C ILE A 283 -8.22 2.17 0.45
N SER A 284 -9.34 2.78 0.09
CA SER A 284 -9.50 4.23 0.10
C SER A 284 -9.23 4.82 1.49
N ALA A 285 -9.69 4.16 2.55
CA ALA A 285 -9.47 4.63 3.92
C ALA A 285 -7.99 4.64 4.30
N ARG A 286 -7.23 3.61 3.90
CA ARG A 286 -5.77 3.57 4.09
C ARG A 286 -5.07 4.72 3.37
N GLU A 287 -5.42 4.96 2.11
CA GLU A 287 -4.79 6.01 1.31
C GLU A 287 -5.18 7.41 1.80
N LYS A 288 -6.45 7.65 2.16
CA LYS A 288 -6.90 8.92 2.76
C LYS A 288 -6.17 9.23 4.06
N LEU A 289 -5.93 8.22 4.90
CA LEU A 289 -5.16 8.40 6.13
C LEU A 289 -3.67 8.68 5.85
N ALA A 290 -3.10 8.10 4.79
CA ALA A 290 -1.73 8.39 4.36
C ALA A 290 -1.58 9.79 3.75
N LEU A 291 -2.62 10.26 3.04
CA LEU A 291 -2.72 11.59 2.43
C LEU A 291 -3.13 12.69 3.41
N ALA A 292 -3.70 12.34 4.57
CA ALA A 292 -3.96 13.30 5.63
C ALA A 292 -2.62 13.94 6.02
N HIS A 293 -2.34 15.09 5.43
CA HIS A 293 -1.19 15.94 5.74
C HIS A 293 -1.34 16.36 7.19
N LEU A 294 -0.80 15.56 8.12
CA LEU A 294 -0.62 15.96 9.51
C LEU A 294 0.17 17.27 9.46
N PRO A 295 -0.45 18.42 9.77
CA PRO A 295 0.22 19.71 9.71
C PRO A 295 1.44 19.60 10.63
N ASP A 296 2.62 19.74 10.04
CA ASP A 296 3.91 19.77 10.72
C ASP A 296 4.12 18.64 11.75
N ARG A 297 4.91 17.61 11.42
CA ARG A 297 5.30 16.56 12.38
C ARG A 297 5.98 17.12 13.65
N ALA A 298 6.28 18.43 13.70
CA ALA A 298 6.72 19.16 14.88
C ALA A 298 5.60 19.49 15.91
N ALA A 299 4.31 19.42 15.57
CA ALA A 299 3.21 19.83 16.46
C ALA A 299 2.70 18.72 17.42
N VAL A 300 2.91 17.45 17.09
CA VAL A 300 2.51 16.30 17.93
C VAL A 300 3.76 15.55 18.38
N ASP A 301 4.06 15.58 19.68
CA ASP A 301 5.25 14.95 20.25
C ASP A 301 5.27 13.43 19.98
N ARG A 302 4.10 12.76 19.99
CA ARG A 302 3.94 11.32 19.68
C ARG A 302 2.53 10.98 19.14
N LEU A 303 2.49 10.26 18.01
CA LEU A 303 1.30 9.63 17.44
C LEU A 303 1.38 8.11 17.60
N VAL A 304 0.42 7.49 18.29
CA VAL A 304 0.32 6.03 18.43
C VAL A 304 -0.79 5.52 17.55
N HIS A 305 -0.44 4.66 16.59
CA HIS A 305 -1.41 4.06 15.66
C HIS A 305 -1.63 2.58 15.99
N VAL A 306 -2.86 2.23 16.35
CA VAL A 306 -3.28 0.85 16.66
C VAL A 306 -4.12 0.30 15.52
N HIS A 307 -3.67 -0.82 14.94
CA HIS A 307 -4.32 -1.47 13.80
C HIS A 307 -4.78 -2.89 14.12
N GLY A 308 -5.97 -3.25 13.63
CA GLY A 308 -6.56 -4.56 13.82
C GLY A 308 -6.53 -5.46 12.59
N GLU A 309 -6.03 -6.70 12.73
CA GLU A 309 -6.28 -7.75 11.73
C GLU A 309 -7.76 -8.15 11.72
N HIS A 310 -8.36 -8.28 10.54
CA HIS A 310 -9.78 -8.60 10.38
C HIS A 310 -10.12 -9.95 11.04
N PRO A 311 -11.25 -10.08 11.79
CA PRO A 311 -11.59 -11.28 12.53
C PRO A 311 -11.67 -12.57 11.68
N GLN A 312 -12.13 -12.48 10.42
CA GLN A 312 -12.17 -13.63 9.52
C GLN A 312 -10.77 -14.07 9.06
N LEU A 313 -9.82 -13.14 8.91
CA LEU A 313 -8.42 -13.46 8.61
C LEU A 313 -7.74 -14.08 9.83
N ARG A 314 -8.03 -13.56 11.04
CA ARG A 314 -7.57 -14.16 12.31
C ARG A 314 -8.11 -15.58 12.51
N LEU A 315 -9.38 -15.82 12.15
CA LEU A 315 -10.00 -17.15 12.21
C LEU A 315 -9.44 -18.09 11.13
N ALA A 316 -9.24 -17.60 9.90
CA ALA A 316 -8.63 -18.34 8.81
C ALA A 316 -7.17 -18.71 9.13
N ARG A 317 -6.42 -17.81 9.75
CA ARG A 317 -5.05 -18.05 10.22
C ARG A 317 -4.99 -19.06 11.36
N ARG A 318 -5.90 -18.97 12.35
CA ARG A 318 -6.05 -20.02 13.37
C ARG A 318 -6.46 -21.37 12.78
N HIS A 319 -7.33 -21.40 11.78
CA HIS A 319 -7.69 -22.62 11.06
C HIS A 319 -6.53 -23.18 10.22
N ALA A 320 -5.67 -22.33 9.66
CA ALA A 320 -4.45 -22.73 8.96
C ALA A 320 -3.39 -23.27 9.94
N GLU A 321 -3.23 -22.64 11.10
CA GLU A 321 -2.36 -23.10 12.20
C GLU A 321 -2.84 -24.45 12.78
N LEU A 322 -4.15 -24.69 12.85
CA LEU A 322 -4.75 -25.94 13.32
C LEU A 322 -4.76 -27.07 12.27
N ARG A 323 -4.41 -26.79 11.00
CA ARG A 323 -4.36 -27.76 9.89
C ARG A 323 -2.95 -28.29 9.60
N ILE A 324 -1.95 -27.89 10.38
CA ILE A 324 -0.63 -28.54 10.37
C ILE A 324 -0.81 -29.92 11.04
N PRO A 325 -0.54 -31.04 10.35
CA PRO A 325 -0.63 -32.36 10.95
C PRO A 325 0.35 -32.45 12.13
N LEU A 326 -0.15 -32.83 13.31
CA LEU A 326 0.66 -33.12 14.51
C LEU A 326 1.27 -34.53 14.49
N ASP A 327 1.43 -35.14 13.31
CA ASP A 327 2.03 -36.47 13.15
C ASP A 327 3.34 -36.35 12.36
N GLY A 328 4.39 -35.93 13.07
CA GLY A 328 5.78 -35.98 12.64
C GLY A 328 6.68 -35.90 13.87
N PRO A 329 7.75 -36.70 13.98
CA PRO A 329 8.58 -36.71 15.17
C PRO A 329 9.22 -35.33 15.37
N PRO A 330 9.35 -34.86 16.63
CA PRO A 330 9.80 -33.50 16.89
C PRO A 330 11.23 -33.32 16.40
N ALA A 331 11.42 -32.49 15.37
CA ALA A 331 12.72 -32.03 14.96
C ALA A 331 13.30 -31.14 16.08
N ALA A 332 14.13 -31.76 16.92
CA ALA A 332 14.97 -31.06 17.88
C ALA A 332 16.02 -30.24 17.12
N GLY A 333 15.80 -28.93 17.01
CA GLY A 333 16.83 -27.99 16.57
C GLY A 333 16.37 -26.89 15.62
N ALA A 334 15.59 -25.92 16.09
CA ALA A 334 15.45 -24.61 15.43
C ALA A 334 14.90 -23.55 16.40
N LEU A 335 15.60 -23.31 17.51
CA LEU A 335 15.38 -22.14 18.36
C LEU A 335 16.74 -21.60 18.83
N ARG A 336 17.26 -20.62 18.08
CA ARG A 336 18.32 -19.60 18.34
C ARG A 336 19.13 -19.40 17.05
N ARG A 337 19.33 -18.19 16.53
CA ARG A 337 19.87 -16.99 17.21
C ARG A 337 19.25 -15.69 16.65
N LEU A 338 18.88 -14.78 17.55
CA LEU A 338 18.73 -13.35 17.29
C LEU A 338 20.04 -12.65 17.74
N PRO A 339 20.46 -11.54 17.10
CA PRO A 339 21.66 -10.80 17.46
C PRO A 339 21.57 -10.17 18.87
N PRO A 340 22.72 -9.91 19.55
CA PRO A 340 22.74 -9.38 20.91
C PRO A 340 22.30 -7.91 20.93
N GLY A 341 21.25 -7.59 21.69
CA GLY A 341 20.83 -6.20 21.93
C GLY A 341 19.36 -6.00 22.36
N VAL A 342 18.47 -6.97 22.13
CA VAL A 342 17.04 -6.79 22.47
C VAL A 342 16.70 -7.52 23.78
N ARG A 343 16.62 -6.77 24.90
CA ARG A 343 16.05 -7.28 26.16
C ARG A 343 14.54 -7.49 26.01
N ARG A 344 14.09 -8.74 25.87
CA ARG A 344 12.71 -9.14 26.23
C ARG A 344 12.68 -9.60 27.69
N LEU A 345 11.98 -8.86 28.54
CA LEU A 345 11.46 -9.35 29.81
C LEU A 345 10.36 -10.38 29.52
N ARG A 346 10.60 -11.65 29.90
CA ARG A 346 9.53 -12.64 30.13
C ARG A 346 9.52 -12.98 31.61
N HIS A 347 8.39 -12.74 32.25
CA HIS A 347 8.10 -13.16 33.62
C HIS A 347 8.16 -14.68 33.74
N ARG A 348 8.93 -15.16 34.72
CA ARG A 348 8.87 -16.51 35.26
C ARG A 348 7.75 -16.54 36.29
N CYS A 349 6.70 -17.32 36.01
CA CYS A 349 5.83 -17.84 37.06
C CYS A 349 6.60 -19.00 37.72
N VAL A 350 6.98 -18.85 38.98
CA VAL A 350 7.53 -19.94 39.79
C VAL A 350 6.67 -20.06 41.04
N SER A 351 5.97 -21.18 41.10
CA SER A 351 5.42 -21.80 42.29
C SER A 351 6.51 -22.11 43.33
N GLY A 352 6.26 -21.78 44.59
CA GLY A 352 7.02 -22.31 45.73
C GLY A 352 6.83 -21.49 47.01
N GLY A 353 6.13 -22.04 48.00
CA GLY A 353 6.39 -21.71 49.42
C GLY A 353 7.39 -22.72 50.01
N PRO A 354 7.55 -22.80 51.34
CA PRO A 354 7.62 -21.75 52.37
C PRO A 354 8.95 -21.82 53.17
N ALA A 355 9.42 -20.72 53.78
CA ALA A 355 10.35 -20.78 54.92
C ALA A 355 10.51 -19.43 55.66
N GLY A 356 10.20 -19.45 56.97
CA GLY A 356 11.04 -18.91 58.05
C GLY A 356 11.14 -17.40 58.29
N GLY A 357 10.44 -16.91 59.32
CA GLY A 357 10.74 -15.63 59.99
C GLY A 357 9.61 -15.10 60.89
N GLN A 358 9.60 -15.49 62.17
CA GLN A 358 8.79 -14.93 63.28
C GLN A 358 9.50 -13.72 63.94
N PRO A 359 8.96 -13.04 64.99
CA PRO A 359 7.55 -12.70 65.33
C PRO A 359 7.38 -11.26 65.90
N VAL A 360 6.15 -10.70 65.94
CA VAL A 360 5.54 -9.92 67.07
C VAL A 360 4.00 -9.90 66.81
N GLY A 361 3.15 -10.60 67.58
CA GLY A 361 2.29 -10.09 68.69
C GLY A 361 1.10 -9.22 68.19
N ALA A 362 -0.19 -9.38 68.52
CA ALA A 362 -0.99 -10.22 69.41
C ALA A 362 -2.49 -10.04 69.01
N GLY A 363 -3.40 -10.96 69.39
CA GLY A 363 -4.85 -10.64 69.51
C GLY A 363 -5.89 -11.67 69.02
N ALA A 364 -6.22 -12.62 69.90
CA ALA A 364 -7.53 -13.24 70.21
C ALA A 364 -8.58 -13.71 69.13
N VAL A 365 -9.04 -14.94 69.41
CA VAL A 365 -10.09 -15.88 68.88
C VAL A 365 -11.49 -15.57 69.53
N PRO A 366 -12.70 -16.19 69.25
CA PRO A 366 -13.07 -17.45 68.52
C PRO A 366 -14.33 -17.46 67.60
N GLY A 367 -14.54 -18.59 66.88
CA GLY A 367 -15.87 -19.26 66.80
C GLY A 367 -16.33 -19.78 65.41
N GLY A 368 -16.29 -21.10 65.16
CA GLY A 368 -16.78 -21.79 63.94
C GLY A 368 -18.30 -22.06 63.89
N PRO A 369 -18.83 -23.16 63.28
CA PRO A 369 -18.20 -24.19 62.45
C PRO A 369 -18.99 -24.62 61.17
N ALA A 370 -18.54 -25.73 60.59
CA ALA A 370 -18.86 -26.41 59.33
C ALA A 370 -20.31 -26.89 59.05
N GLY A 371 -20.59 -27.24 57.78
CA GLY A 371 -21.66 -28.19 57.42
C GLY A 371 -21.90 -28.37 55.91
N ARG A 372 -21.49 -29.52 55.35
CA ARG A 372 -22.12 -30.14 54.17
C ARG A 372 -23.36 -30.93 54.64
N PRO A 373 -24.36 -31.21 53.78
CA PRO A 373 -24.47 -32.59 53.27
C PRO A 373 -25.06 -32.76 51.85
N ARG A 374 -24.94 -34.01 51.38
CA ARG A 374 -25.48 -34.60 50.14
C ARG A 374 -26.95 -35.04 50.31
N GLY A 375 -27.70 -35.17 49.20
CA GLY A 375 -28.48 -36.40 48.93
C GLY A 375 -30.00 -36.28 48.65
N ARG A 376 -30.35 -36.41 47.35
CA ARG A 376 -31.42 -37.23 46.70
C ARG A 376 -32.82 -37.41 47.33
N GLY A 377 -33.86 -37.25 46.48
CA GLY A 377 -35.14 -37.99 46.55
C GLY A 377 -36.29 -37.38 45.73
N THR A 378 -36.63 -38.01 44.59
CA THR A 378 -37.87 -37.87 43.75
C THR A 378 -39.05 -38.65 44.39
N PRO A 379 -40.30 -38.86 43.84
CA PRO A 379 -40.77 -38.85 42.42
C PRO A 379 -42.29 -38.54 42.13
N ARG A 380 -42.71 -38.81 40.86
CA ARG A 380 -44.07 -38.98 40.22
C ARG A 380 -44.56 -37.83 39.32
N ASP A 381 -45.18 -38.01 38.15
CA ASP A 381 -45.43 -39.16 37.24
C ASP A 381 -45.85 -38.64 35.83
N ARG A 382 -45.54 -39.46 34.80
CA ARG A 382 -46.02 -39.67 33.39
C ARG A 382 -47.18 -38.80 32.80
N ALA A 383 -47.28 -38.52 31.47
CA ALA A 383 -47.05 -39.37 30.29
C ALA A 383 -46.96 -38.61 28.92
N GLU A 384 -46.19 -39.22 27.98
CA GLU A 384 -46.39 -39.39 26.51
C GLU A 384 -46.54 -38.17 25.56
N ARG A 385 -45.92 -38.03 24.36
CA ARG A 385 -45.27 -38.93 23.38
C ARG A 385 -44.40 -38.13 22.39
N GLY A 386 -43.29 -38.72 21.94
CA GLY A 386 -42.83 -38.70 20.53
C GLY A 386 -41.81 -37.64 20.09
N GLY A 387 -40.59 -38.10 19.76
CA GLY A 387 -39.69 -37.39 18.83
C GLY A 387 -38.23 -37.32 19.28
N ARG A 388 -37.36 -38.06 18.59
CA ARG A 388 -35.90 -38.12 18.81
C ARG A 388 -35.27 -36.74 18.63
N ASP A 389 -34.39 -36.33 19.55
CA ASP A 389 -33.41 -35.27 19.25
C ASP A 389 -31.99 -35.77 19.56
N MET A 390 -31.14 -35.61 18.56
CA MET A 390 -29.74 -36.04 18.49
C MET A 390 -28.92 -34.81 18.15
N SER A 391 -27.76 -34.69 18.80
CA SER A 391 -26.68 -33.73 18.56
C SER A 391 -26.97 -32.30 19.04
N GLY A 392 -26.12 -31.66 19.84
CA GLY A 392 -24.68 -31.54 19.66
C GLY A 392 -24.41 -30.05 19.45
N GLY A 393 -23.77 -29.41 20.42
CA GLY A 393 -23.52 -27.97 20.40
C GLY A 393 -22.81 -27.52 19.13
N LEU A 394 -23.36 -26.49 18.47
CA LEU A 394 -22.76 -25.86 17.29
C LEU A 394 -22.77 -24.33 17.42
N THR A 395 -21.54 -23.82 17.46
CA THR A 395 -21.06 -22.45 17.54
C THR A 395 -21.41 -21.59 16.30
N ARG A 396 -21.60 -20.27 16.55
CA ARG A 396 -21.31 -19.11 15.67
C ARG A 396 -21.31 -19.37 14.14
N ARG A 397 -22.46 -19.23 13.46
CA ARG A 397 -22.54 -19.12 11.97
C ARG A 397 -23.97 -18.81 11.48
N VAL A 398 -24.40 -17.55 11.40
CA VAL A 398 -25.46 -17.08 10.47
C VAL A 398 -25.30 -15.57 10.24
N PHE A 399 -24.86 -15.13 9.06
CA PHE A 399 -25.18 -13.80 8.52
C PHE A 399 -25.21 -13.88 6.99
N PHE A 400 -26.30 -13.40 6.42
CA PHE A 400 -26.75 -13.41 5.01
C PHE A 400 -27.30 -14.71 4.41
N ARG A 401 -28.63 -14.78 4.39
CA ARG A 401 -29.43 -15.67 3.54
C ARG A 401 -30.53 -14.84 2.88
N ARG A 402 -30.73 -15.09 1.57
CA ARG A 402 -31.81 -14.67 0.65
C ARG A 402 -31.60 -13.39 -0.18
N ALA A 403 -31.00 -13.57 -1.36
CA ALA A 403 -31.65 -13.31 -2.66
C ALA A 403 -30.80 -13.99 -3.74
N GLY A 404 -31.39 -14.94 -4.47
CA GLY A 404 -30.76 -15.57 -5.63
C GLY A 404 -31.76 -15.68 -6.75
N LEU A 405 -31.32 -15.41 -7.99
CA LEU A 405 -31.51 -16.20 -9.22
C LEU A 405 -31.27 -15.33 -10.46
N LEU A 406 -30.30 -15.71 -11.30
CA LEU A 406 -30.52 -16.08 -12.72
C LEU A 406 -29.18 -16.31 -13.48
N GLY A 407 -29.08 -17.48 -14.13
CA GLY A 407 -28.22 -17.82 -15.28
C GLY A 407 -26.72 -18.02 -15.02
N GLY A 408 -26.01 -19.03 -15.50
CA GLY A 408 -26.26 -20.12 -16.44
C GLY A 408 -24.93 -20.89 -16.58
N ALA A 409 -25.00 -22.18 -16.90
CA ALA A 409 -23.90 -23.14 -16.85
C ALA A 409 -22.78 -22.91 -17.88
N ALA A 410 -21.52 -23.15 -17.50
CA ALA A 410 -20.45 -23.49 -18.43
C ALA A 410 -19.44 -24.47 -17.80
N LEU A 411 -19.11 -25.51 -18.55
CA LEU A 411 -18.38 -26.71 -18.19
C LEU A 411 -16.88 -26.47 -17.94
N ALA A 412 -16.33 -27.28 -17.04
CA ALA A 412 -14.94 -27.28 -16.62
C ALA A 412 -14.00 -27.97 -17.62
N SER A 413 -12.81 -27.40 -17.81
CA SER A 413 -11.59 -28.13 -18.18
C SER A 413 -10.42 -27.48 -17.44
N GLY A 414 -9.77 -28.25 -16.55
CA GLY A 414 -8.64 -27.78 -15.75
C GLY A 414 -7.30 -28.10 -16.44
N PRO A 415 -6.28 -27.23 -16.38
CA PRO A 415 -4.95 -27.57 -16.87
C PRO A 415 -4.16 -28.39 -15.82
N ALA A 416 -3.31 -29.27 -16.32
CA ALA A 416 -2.39 -30.12 -15.54
C ALA A 416 -1.26 -29.29 -14.87
N PRO A 417 -0.64 -29.80 -13.77
CA PRO A 417 0.42 -29.09 -13.05
C PRO A 417 1.75 -29.07 -13.80
N ALA A 418 2.48 -27.95 -13.70
CA ALA A 418 3.83 -27.74 -14.24
C ALA A 418 4.91 -28.39 -13.34
N PRO A 419 6.06 -28.84 -13.90
CA PRO A 419 7.12 -29.51 -13.14
C PRO A 419 7.93 -28.54 -12.26
N ALA A 420 8.46 -29.06 -11.15
CA ALA A 420 9.25 -28.34 -10.16
C ALA A 420 10.62 -27.88 -10.71
N GLY A 421 11.01 -26.63 -10.43
CA GLY A 421 12.26 -26.02 -10.87
C GLY A 421 13.52 -26.55 -10.15
N ALA A 422 14.65 -26.48 -10.85
CA ALA A 422 15.98 -26.86 -10.37
C ALA A 422 16.50 -25.97 -9.21
N PRO A 423 17.43 -26.45 -8.37
CA PRO A 423 17.94 -25.68 -7.23
C PRO A 423 18.83 -24.50 -7.66
N ALA A 424 18.69 -23.37 -6.94
CA ALA A 424 19.47 -22.15 -7.12
C ALA A 424 20.99 -22.38 -6.93
N SER A 425 21.82 -21.74 -7.76
CA SER A 425 23.29 -21.87 -7.69
C SER A 425 23.90 -20.89 -6.68
N ALA A 426 24.78 -21.37 -5.82
CA ALA A 426 25.54 -20.52 -4.90
C ALA A 426 26.57 -19.65 -5.65
N PRO A 427 26.79 -18.39 -5.23
CA PRO A 427 27.73 -17.50 -5.89
C PRO A 427 29.18 -17.94 -5.72
N VAL A 428 30.00 -17.69 -6.75
CA VAL A 428 31.44 -17.99 -6.71
C VAL A 428 32.18 -16.96 -5.86
N THR A 429 33.09 -17.43 -5.02
CA THR A 429 33.93 -16.58 -4.16
C THR A 429 35.34 -16.44 -4.73
N GLY A 430 36.08 -15.43 -4.31
CA GLY A 430 37.46 -15.16 -4.73
C GLY A 430 37.61 -14.52 -6.11
N ARG A 431 36.52 -14.13 -6.77
CA ARG A 431 36.53 -13.41 -8.05
C ARG A 431 35.95 -12.01 -7.89
N SER A 432 36.47 -11.06 -8.67
CA SER A 432 35.92 -9.70 -8.79
C SER A 432 35.58 -9.44 -10.24
N ILE A 433 34.30 -9.23 -10.53
CA ILE A 433 33.83 -9.04 -11.91
C ILE A 433 32.92 -7.84 -11.94
N MET A 434 33.04 -7.01 -12.96
CA MET A 434 32.06 -5.99 -13.29
C MET A 434 31.58 -6.21 -14.73
N VAL A 435 30.29 -5.99 -14.98
CA VAL A 435 29.68 -5.93 -16.32
C VAL A 435 28.81 -4.68 -16.41
N GLY A 436 28.80 -4.01 -17.56
CA GLY A 436 28.02 -2.79 -17.71
C GLY A 436 27.81 -2.36 -19.14
N SER A 437 27.14 -1.22 -19.30
CA SER A 437 27.05 -0.52 -20.58
C SER A 437 28.43 -0.12 -21.10
N ALA A 438 28.57 0.13 -22.41
CA ALA A 438 29.88 0.40 -23.01
C ALA A 438 30.60 1.63 -22.42
N ASN A 439 29.84 2.68 -22.08
CA ASN A 439 30.35 3.89 -21.43
C ASN A 439 30.84 3.66 -19.98
N ALA A 440 30.51 2.53 -19.36
CA ALA A 440 30.96 2.23 -17.99
C ALA A 440 32.44 1.80 -17.89
N LEU A 441 33.09 1.44 -19.01
CA LEU A 441 34.44 0.86 -18.99
C LEU A 441 35.48 1.73 -18.24
N PRO A 442 35.60 3.05 -18.49
CA PRO A 442 36.58 3.88 -17.77
C PRO A 442 36.34 3.90 -16.25
N GLY A 443 35.08 4.01 -15.82
CA GLY A 443 34.70 3.95 -14.42
C GLY A 443 35.02 2.59 -13.79
N MET A 444 34.72 1.49 -14.49
CA MET A 444 35.02 0.13 -14.04
C MET A 444 36.52 -0.13 -13.88
N GLU A 445 37.36 0.38 -14.79
CA GLU A 445 38.83 0.27 -14.66
C GLU A 445 39.34 0.94 -13.39
N ARG A 446 38.82 2.14 -13.08
CA ARG A 446 39.18 2.87 -11.87
C ARG A 446 38.66 2.18 -10.61
N ALA A 447 37.43 1.68 -10.62
CA ALA A 447 36.77 1.15 -9.41
C ALA A 447 37.07 -0.32 -9.09
N MET A 448 37.67 -1.10 -10.01
CA MET A 448 37.93 -2.52 -9.77
C MET A 448 38.81 -2.77 -8.53
N HIS A 449 39.75 -1.89 -8.21
CA HIS A 449 40.57 -2.02 -7.01
C HIS A 449 39.75 -1.86 -5.71
N LEU A 450 38.73 -0.99 -5.72
CA LEU A 450 37.80 -0.82 -4.60
C LEU A 450 36.92 -2.08 -4.44
N LEU A 451 36.41 -2.62 -5.54
CA LEU A 451 35.63 -3.87 -5.49
C LEU A 451 36.44 -5.04 -4.93
N LYS A 452 37.72 -5.14 -5.30
CA LYS A 452 38.65 -6.16 -4.77
C LYS A 452 38.90 -6.05 -3.27
N SER A 453 38.79 -4.85 -2.69
CA SER A 453 38.92 -4.66 -1.24
C SER A 453 37.78 -5.34 -0.46
N GLY A 454 36.60 -5.45 -1.10
CA GLY A 454 35.45 -6.21 -0.60
C GLY A 454 34.66 -5.58 0.54
N SER A 455 35.01 -4.40 1.05
CA SER A 455 34.35 -3.78 2.21
C SER A 455 33.01 -3.10 1.87
N ASP A 456 32.90 -2.48 0.69
CA ASP A 456 31.67 -1.86 0.19
C ASP A 456 31.54 -2.07 -1.33
N PRO A 457 31.02 -3.24 -1.76
CA PRO A 457 30.88 -3.55 -3.18
C PRO A 457 30.00 -2.56 -3.94
N LEU A 458 28.91 -2.11 -3.33
CA LEU A 458 28.01 -1.17 -3.98
C LEU A 458 28.65 0.22 -4.03
N GLY A 459 29.34 0.67 -2.98
CA GLY A 459 30.17 1.89 -3.04
C GLY A 459 31.20 1.88 -4.17
N ALA A 460 31.87 0.74 -4.43
CA ALA A 460 32.76 0.62 -5.58
C ALA A 460 32.02 0.76 -6.92
N VAL A 461 30.78 0.28 -7.03
CA VAL A 461 29.95 0.51 -8.21
C VAL A 461 29.57 1.99 -8.34
N LEU A 462 29.19 2.67 -7.25
CA LEU A 462 28.88 4.10 -7.27
C LEU A 462 30.08 4.93 -7.73
N ASP A 463 31.29 4.64 -7.24
CA ASP A 463 32.51 5.33 -7.68
C ASP A 463 32.74 5.24 -9.20
N ALA A 464 32.38 4.12 -9.81
CA ALA A 464 32.43 3.96 -11.27
C ALA A 464 31.31 4.71 -11.98
N ILE A 465 30.09 4.68 -11.43
CA ILE A 465 28.92 5.38 -11.96
C ILE A 465 29.12 6.90 -11.93
N HIS A 466 29.55 7.46 -10.79
CA HIS A 466 29.76 8.89 -10.58
C HIS A 466 30.68 9.50 -11.64
N MET A 467 31.70 8.76 -12.11
CA MET A 467 32.60 9.24 -13.16
C MET A 467 31.85 9.59 -14.45
N ILE A 468 30.76 8.88 -14.76
CA ILE A 468 29.93 9.14 -15.94
C ILE A 468 28.79 10.09 -15.60
N GLU A 469 28.24 10.05 -14.38
CA GLU A 469 27.26 11.06 -13.95
C GLU A 469 27.86 12.49 -13.90
N ASP A 470 29.17 12.60 -13.69
CA ASP A 470 29.95 13.85 -13.71
C ASP A 470 30.40 14.28 -15.12
N ASP A 471 30.26 13.44 -16.15
CA ASP A 471 30.80 13.70 -17.47
C ASP A 471 29.81 14.49 -18.35
N PRO A 472 30.01 15.81 -18.56
CA PRO A 472 29.10 16.63 -19.36
C PRO A 472 29.14 16.28 -20.86
N ASP A 473 30.11 15.48 -21.32
CA ASP A 473 30.19 15.03 -22.71
C ASP A 473 29.32 13.78 -22.98
N ASP A 474 28.89 13.06 -21.92
CA ASP A 474 27.87 12.02 -22.00
C ASP A 474 26.47 12.61 -21.73
N VAL A 475 25.91 13.26 -22.76
CA VAL A 475 24.56 13.87 -22.71
C VAL A 475 23.41 12.87 -22.48
N THR A 476 23.70 11.58 -22.28
CA THR A 476 22.71 10.54 -21.99
C THR A 476 22.62 10.15 -20.51
N VAL A 477 23.50 10.70 -19.67
CA VAL A 477 23.58 10.42 -18.24
C VAL A 477 23.70 11.74 -17.48
N ASP A 478 22.75 11.99 -16.59
CA ASP A 478 22.86 12.94 -15.48
C ASP A 478 23.36 14.36 -15.81
N TYR A 479 24.56 14.76 -15.38
CA TYR A 479 25.05 16.14 -15.59
C TYR A 479 25.28 16.43 -17.08
N GLY A 480 24.60 17.44 -17.62
CA GLY A 480 24.60 17.68 -19.06
C GLY A 480 23.67 16.74 -19.83
N GLY A 481 22.88 15.90 -19.16
CA GLY A 481 21.83 15.11 -19.78
C GLY A 481 20.85 15.98 -20.59
N ILE A 482 20.39 15.47 -21.74
CA ILE A 482 19.36 16.16 -22.53
C ILE A 482 18.07 16.27 -21.70
N PRO A 483 17.47 17.47 -21.58
CA PRO A 483 16.33 17.70 -20.71
C PRO A 483 15.02 17.09 -21.25
N ASN A 484 13.98 17.17 -20.43
CA ASN A 484 12.60 17.00 -20.86
C ASN A 484 12.15 18.16 -21.79
N GLU A 485 10.93 18.09 -22.33
CA GLU A 485 10.44 19.08 -23.30
C GLU A 485 10.33 20.52 -22.77
N ASP A 486 10.35 20.70 -21.44
CA ASP A 486 10.32 21.98 -20.73
C ASP A 486 11.74 22.52 -20.42
N GLY A 487 12.79 21.85 -20.90
CA GLY A 487 14.17 22.26 -20.64
C GLY A 487 14.66 21.90 -19.22
N VAL A 488 13.97 21.00 -18.53
CA VAL A 488 14.36 20.54 -17.19
C VAL A 488 15.02 19.16 -17.26
N VAL A 489 16.22 19.05 -16.68
CA VAL A 489 16.94 17.78 -16.54
C VAL A 489 16.33 16.98 -15.38
N GLU A 490 15.79 15.80 -15.69
CA GLU A 490 15.12 14.90 -14.74
C GLU A 490 15.80 13.54 -14.77
N LEU A 491 16.26 13.07 -13.62
CA LEU A 491 17.14 11.91 -13.50
C LEU A 491 16.44 10.71 -12.84
N ASP A 492 16.80 9.52 -13.30
CA ASP A 492 16.28 8.24 -12.84
C ASP A 492 17.46 7.34 -12.44
N ALA A 493 17.49 6.86 -11.19
CA ALA A 493 18.54 5.93 -10.74
C ALA A 493 18.01 4.88 -9.76
N SER A 494 18.59 3.69 -9.80
CA SER A 494 18.34 2.65 -8.80
C SER A 494 19.56 1.83 -8.45
N GLU A 495 19.55 1.27 -7.24
CA GLU A 495 20.59 0.42 -6.69
C GLU A 495 19.99 -0.81 -6.02
N MET A 496 20.73 -1.92 -6.06
CA MET A 496 20.31 -3.16 -5.43
C MET A 496 21.51 -3.99 -4.95
N GLU A 497 21.37 -4.55 -3.74
CA GLU A 497 22.29 -5.55 -3.16
C GLU A 497 21.62 -6.94 -3.18
N GLY A 498 22.30 -7.93 -3.75
CA GLY A 498 21.77 -9.28 -3.94
C GLY A 498 21.66 -10.12 -2.67
N ALA A 499 22.49 -9.85 -1.64
CA ALA A 499 22.52 -10.62 -0.41
C ALA A 499 21.23 -10.48 0.42
N THR A 500 20.70 -9.26 0.48
CA THR A 500 19.53 -8.92 1.31
C THR A 500 18.34 -8.42 0.51
N LEU A 501 18.50 -8.28 -0.82
CA LEU A 501 17.55 -7.63 -1.73
C LEU A 501 17.22 -6.17 -1.35
N ARG A 502 18.07 -5.55 -0.52
CA ARG A 502 17.97 -4.12 -0.21
C ARG A 502 18.16 -3.33 -1.49
N SER A 503 17.30 -2.35 -1.67
CA SER A 503 17.27 -1.51 -2.86
C SER A 503 16.86 -0.09 -2.50
N GLY A 504 17.31 0.84 -3.33
CA GLY A 504 16.93 2.23 -3.28
C GLY A 504 16.78 2.77 -4.69
N SER A 505 15.90 3.75 -4.84
CA SER A 505 15.58 4.31 -6.14
C SER A 505 15.07 5.73 -6.03
N VAL A 506 15.44 6.55 -7.01
CA VAL A 506 14.91 7.88 -7.26
C VAL A 506 14.48 8.01 -8.72
N GLY A 507 13.41 8.77 -8.96
CA GLY A 507 12.92 8.98 -10.32
C GLY A 507 12.35 10.37 -10.53
N ALA A 508 12.49 10.89 -11.74
CA ALA A 508 12.24 12.30 -12.06
C ALA A 508 12.90 13.27 -11.06
N LEU A 509 14.08 12.89 -10.53
CA LEU A 509 14.83 13.71 -9.58
C LEU A 509 15.48 14.87 -10.33
N ARG A 510 15.37 16.08 -9.77
CA ARG A 510 15.94 17.29 -10.36
C ARG A 510 17.05 17.81 -9.46
N SER A 511 17.96 18.58 -10.04
CA SER A 511 18.95 19.40 -9.31
C SER A 511 19.96 18.65 -8.45
N ILE A 512 19.96 17.32 -8.40
CA ILE A 512 20.97 16.53 -7.68
C ILE A 512 21.87 15.87 -8.71
N ARG A 513 23.15 16.23 -8.70
CA ARG A 513 24.14 15.73 -9.67
C ARG A 513 24.26 14.21 -9.67
N HIS A 514 24.24 13.60 -8.49
CA HIS A 514 24.40 12.16 -8.31
C HIS A 514 23.09 11.49 -7.87
N PRO A 515 22.18 11.15 -8.81
CA PRO A 515 20.93 10.47 -8.47
C PRO A 515 21.18 9.06 -7.92
N SER A 516 22.27 8.38 -8.29
CA SER A 516 22.69 7.11 -7.67
C SER A 516 22.94 7.29 -6.16
N THR A 517 23.75 8.27 -5.75
CA THR A 517 23.92 8.60 -4.32
C THR A 517 22.59 8.91 -3.62
N ALA A 518 21.65 9.58 -4.28
CA ALA A 518 20.32 9.80 -3.72
C ALA A 518 19.54 8.47 -3.55
N ALA A 519 19.62 7.55 -4.51
CA ALA A 519 19.07 6.19 -4.41
C ALA A 519 19.72 5.40 -3.26
N ARG A 520 21.04 5.49 -3.08
CA ARG A 520 21.77 4.92 -1.93
C ARG A 520 21.22 5.42 -0.61
N LEU A 521 21.00 6.73 -0.48
CA LEU A 521 20.40 7.33 0.71
C LEU A 521 18.99 6.81 0.95
N VAL A 522 18.17 6.62 -0.09
CA VAL A 522 16.83 6.00 0.05
C VAL A 522 16.95 4.60 0.65
N MET A 523 17.88 3.78 0.14
CA MET A 523 18.14 2.41 0.62
C MET A 523 18.62 2.36 2.09
N GLU A 524 19.42 3.33 2.51
CA GLU A 524 20.09 3.32 3.83
C GLU A 524 19.35 4.10 4.91
N ARG A 525 18.62 5.14 4.53
CA ARG A 525 18.08 6.15 5.45
C ARG A 525 16.54 6.22 5.43
N SER A 526 15.89 5.28 4.74
CA SER A 526 14.43 5.17 4.75
C SER A 526 13.95 3.72 4.80
N ASP A 527 12.75 3.49 5.34
CA ASP A 527 12.04 2.19 5.22
C ASP A 527 11.29 2.07 3.87
N ARG A 528 11.67 2.90 2.89
CA ARG A 528 11.07 2.98 1.54
C ARG A 528 12.14 2.64 0.51
N VAL A 529 11.71 2.18 -0.66
CA VAL A 529 12.62 1.73 -1.72
C VAL A 529 12.65 2.67 -2.93
N PHE A 530 11.70 3.60 -3.01
CA PHE A 530 11.53 4.45 -4.20
C PHE A 530 10.91 5.80 -3.80
N LEU A 531 11.58 6.90 -4.12
CA LEU A 531 11.06 8.27 -4.03
C LEU A 531 11.08 8.93 -5.41
N VAL A 532 10.19 9.87 -5.67
CA VAL A 532 10.12 10.55 -6.99
C VAL A 532 9.93 12.05 -6.87
N GLY A 533 10.35 12.76 -7.91
CA GLY A 533 10.15 14.20 -8.10
C GLY A 533 10.62 15.03 -6.91
N GLU A 534 9.82 16.04 -6.56
CA GLU A 534 10.09 16.94 -5.43
C GLU A 534 10.25 16.19 -4.10
N GLY A 535 9.58 15.05 -3.91
CA GLY A 535 9.73 14.23 -2.71
C GLY A 535 11.14 13.66 -2.58
N ALA A 536 11.72 13.20 -3.69
CA ALA A 536 13.10 12.72 -3.74
C ALA A 536 14.10 13.87 -3.53
N LEU A 537 13.87 15.03 -4.15
CA LEU A 537 14.72 16.22 -3.98
C LEU A 537 14.77 16.68 -2.52
N ARG A 538 13.62 16.84 -1.87
CA ARG A 538 13.57 17.23 -0.44
C ARG A 538 14.29 16.23 0.45
N PHE A 539 14.20 14.93 0.14
CA PHE A 539 14.89 13.89 0.89
C PHE A 539 16.41 13.96 0.69
N ALA A 540 16.88 14.06 -0.57
CA ALA A 540 18.29 14.23 -0.90
C ALA A 540 18.88 15.47 -0.21
N ARG A 541 18.19 16.61 -0.28
CA ARG A 541 18.59 17.85 0.39
C ARG A 541 18.63 17.72 1.90
N ALA A 542 17.64 17.08 2.52
CA ALA A 542 17.62 16.85 3.97
C ALA A 542 18.81 15.99 4.45
N HIS A 543 19.39 15.20 3.54
CA HIS A 543 20.60 14.41 3.76
C HIS A 543 21.90 15.11 3.32
N GLY A 544 21.82 16.39 2.92
CA GLY A 544 22.98 17.23 2.65
C GLY A 544 23.51 17.18 1.22
N LEU A 545 22.78 16.58 0.26
CA LEU A 545 23.16 16.67 -1.15
C LEU A 545 22.91 18.08 -1.70
N PRO A 546 23.88 18.69 -2.40
CA PRO A 546 23.75 20.03 -2.95
C PRO A 546 22.78 20.06 -4.14
N GLU A 547 22.05 21.17 -4.25
CA GLU A 547 21.24 21.48 -5.43
C GLU A 547 22.09 22.24 -6.45
N GLU A 548 22.06 21.79 -7.71
CA GLU A 548 22.88 22.33 -8.79
C GLU A 548 22.06 22.48 -10.09
N ASN A 549 22.52 23.36 -11.00
CA ASN A 549 21.98 23.40 -12.35
C ASN A 549 22.64 22.30 -13.20
N LEU A 550 21.84 21.31 -13.60
CA LEU A 550 22.31 20.17 -14.39
C LEU A 550 22.23 20.41 -15.90
N LEU A 551 21.54 21.47 -16.33
CA LEU A 551 21.43 21.84 -17.74
C LEU A 551 22.68 22.62 -18.17
N THR A 552 23.59 21.94 -18.87
CA THR A 552 24.77 22.55 -19.47
C THR A 552 24.39 23.40 -20.67
N GLU A 553 25.29 24.31 -21.07
CA GLU A 553 25.07 25.19 -22.22
C GLU A 553 24.87 24.39 -23.52
N ARG A 554 25.66 23.33 -23.74
CA ARG A 554 25.49 22.40 -24.86
C ARG A 554 24.08 21.83 -24.90
N SER A 555 23.60 21.28 -23.78
CA SER A 555 22.27 20.62 -23.72
C SER A 555 21.12 21.63 -23.81
N ARG A 556 21.33 22.86 -23.34
CA ARG A 556 20.40 23.98 -23.53
C ARG A 556 20.27 24.36 -25.00
N LYS A 557 21.39 24.52 -25.72
CA LYS A 557 21.38 24.79 -27.17
C LYS A 557 20.69 23.68 -27.96
N ILE A 558 21.03 22.42 -27.67
CA ILE A 558 20.39 21.25 -28.29
C ILE A 558 18.88 21.23 -28.05
N TRP A 559 18.44 21.56 -26.83
CA TRP A 559 17.01 21.65 -26.51
C TRP A 559 16.30 22.78 -27.24
N LEU A 560 16.91 23.97 -27.33
CA LEU A 560 16.34 25.09 -28.10
C LEU A 560 16.26 24.75 -29.59
N TYR A 561 17.34 24.24 -30.17
CA TYR A 561 17.34 23.73 -31.54
C TYR A 561 16.18 22.76 -31.76
N TRP A 562 16.02 21.74 -30.89
CA TRP A 562 14.91 20.82 -31.01
C TRP A 562 13.54 21.53 -30.90
N LYS A 563 13.38 22.45 -29.95
CA LYS A 563 12.11 23.15 -29.67
C LYS A 563 11.70 24.05 -30.83
N GLU A 564 12.65 24.80 -31.40
CA GLU A 564 12.44 25.74 -32.51
C GLU A 564 12.11 25.03 -33.82
N HIS A 565 12.47 23.75 -33.97
CA HIS A 565 12.19 22.95 -35.17
C HIS A 565 10.97 22.02 -35.03
N LEU A 566 10.16 22.14 -33.96
CA LEU A 566 8.98 21.28 -33.73
C LEU A 566 7.78 21.66 -34.60
N SER A 567 7.58 22.95 -34.88
CA SER A 567 6.44 23.45 -35.63
C SER A 567 6.80 24.72 -36.38
N ASP A 568 6.25 24.85 -37.59
CA ASP A 568 6.26 26.07 -38.40
C ASP A 568 5.06 27.01 -38.11
N HIS A 569 4.30 26.70 -37.05
CA HIS A 569 3.00 27.31 -36.74
C HIS A 569 2.83 27.61 -35.23
N ASP A 570 3.93 27.79 -34.51
CA ASP A 570 3.93 28.28 -33.14
C ASP A 570 4.84 29.52 -32.98
N ASP A 571 5.03 29.97 -31.74
CA ASP A 571 5.81 31.18 -31.43
C ASP A 571 7.33 30.93 -31.32
N TRP A 572 7.80 29.69 -31.56
CA TRP A 572 9.23 29.38 -31.62
C TRP A 572 9.74 29.66 -33.03
N ILE A 573 10.85 30.39 -33.12
CA ILE A 573 11.39 30.85 -34.40
C ILE A 573 12.80 30.32 -34.53
N GLU A 574 13.06 29.55 -35.58
CA GLU A 574 14.40 29.05 -35.92
C GLU A 574 15.40 30.21 -36.05
N ALA A 575 16.50 30.13 -35.31
CA ALA A 575 17.59 31.10 -35.41
C ALA A 575 18.40 30.92 -36.71
N PRO A 576 18.70 32.00 -37.48
CA PRO A 576 19.55 31.90 -38.66
C PRO A 576 20.96 31.40 -38.32
N GLY A 577 21.40 30.31 -38.96
CA GLY A 577 22.74 29.75 -38.77
C GLY A 577 22.91 28.89 -37.50
N GLU A 578 21.82 28.49 -36.83
CA GLU A 578 21.89 27.66 -35.62
C GLU A 578 22.58 26.30 -35.87
N ILE A 579 22.38 25.72 -37.05
CA ILE A 579 23.00 24.45 -37.46
C ILE A 579 24.54 24.51 -37.55
N ASP A 580 25.10 25.71 -37.64
CA ASP A 580 26.54 25.94 -37.69
C ASP A 580 27.16 26.05 -36.28
N ASP A 581 26.34 26.09 -35.21
CA ASP A 581 26.86 26.04 -33.84
C ASP A 581 27.58 24.70 -33.61
N PRO A 582 28.81 24.70 -33.06
CA PRO A 582 29.60 23.47 -32.86
C PRO A 582 28.90 22.40 -32.02
N ASP A 583 28.11 22.79 -31.02
CA ASP A 583 27.40 21.85 -30.14
C ASP A 583 26.22 21.18 -30.87
N ILE A 584 25.48 21.95 -31.67
CA ILE A 584 24.38 21.44 -32.51
C ILE A 584 24.93 20.56 -33.62
N ARG A 585 26.01 21.00 -34.28
CA ARG A 585 26.68 20.20 -35.32
C ARG A 585 27.17 18.87 -34.77
N TRP A 586 27.84 18.90 -33.61
CA TRP A 586 28.26 17.69 -32.91
C TRP A 586 27.08 16.75 -32.62
N PHE A 587 25.96 17.31 -32.15
CA PHE A 587 24.77 16.54 -31.82
C PHE A 587 24.16 15.87 -33.05
N ILE A 588 24.02 16.62 -34.16
CA ILE A 588 23.53 16.10 -35.44
C ILE A 588 24.47 15.04 -36.00
N ASP A 589 25.78 15.27 -35.98
CA ASP A 589 26.76 14.31 -36.49
C ASP A 589 26.75 13.00 -35.66
N LYS A 590 26.45 13.09 -34.36
CA LYS A 590 26.43 11.94 -33.45
C LYS A 590 25.09 11.19 -33.43
N TYR A 591 23.97 11.90 -33.45
CA TYR A 591 22.63 11.33 -33.22
C TYR A 591 21.68 11.47 -34.43
N GLY A 592 22.08 12.19 -35.47
CA GLY A 592 21.26 12.53 -36.62
C GLY A 592 20.45 13.81 -36.42
N ASP A 593 19.73 14.22 -37.47
CA ASP A 593 18.84 15.40 -37.50
C ASP A 593 17.34 15.02 -37.53
N THR A 594 17.04 13.72 -37.64
CA THR A 594 15.69 13.20 -37.88
C THR A 594 15.31 12.17 -36.82
N ASP A 595 14.11 12.30 -36.23
CA ASP A 595 13.57 11.42 -35.18
C ASP A 595 14.48 11.32 -33.94
N LEU A 596 14.85 12.50 -33.39
CA LEU A 596 15.78 12.72 -32.26
C LEU A 596 15.32 12.10 -30.92
N ARG A 597 15.25 10.77 -30.86
CA ARG A 597 14.94 10.01 -29.64
C ARG A 597 16.00 8.95 -29.31
N PRO A 598 17.31 9.28 -29.37
CA PRO A 598 18.33 8.34 -28.92
C PRO A 598 18.12 8.02 -27.43
N GLN A 599 18.57 6.83 -27.04
CA GLN A 599 18.45 6.35 -25.67
C GLN A 599 19.85 6.10 -25.13
N GLY A 600 20.14 6.59 -23.92
CA GLY A 600 21.35 6.24 -23.20
C GLY A 600 21.13 6.23 -21.70
N THR A 601 21.97 5.48 -21.02
CA THR A 601 21.86 5.06 -19.62
C THR A 601 23.20 4.44 -19.28
N ILE A 602 23.64 4.58 -18.04
CA ILE A 602 24.74 3.80 -17.51
C ILE A 602 24.20 2.68 -16.62
N HIS A 603 24.78 1.49 -16.77
CA HIS A 603 24.53 0.37 -15.88
C HIS A 603 25.83 -0.31 -15.51
N ILE A 604 25.97 -0.71 -14.24
CA ILE A 604 27.02 -1.59 -13.76
C ILE A 604 26.42 -2.63 -12.81
N SER A 605 26.71 -3.91 -13.07
CA SER A 605 26.53 -5.02 -12.14
C SER A 605 27.91 -5.56 -11.74
N ALA A 606 28.10 -5.89 -10.48
CA ALA A 606 29.37 -6.38 -9.97
C ALA A 606 29.21 -7.62 -9.07
N LEU A 607 30.21 -8.51 -9.13
CA LEU A 607 30.42 -9.62 -8.22
C LEU A 607 31.66 -9.32 -7.37
N ALA A 608 31.47 -9.20 -6.06
CA ALA A 608 32.53 -8.97 -5.09
C ALA A 608 33.29 -10.26 -4.74
N PRO A 609 34.54 -10.17 -4.21
CA PRO A 609 35.30 -11.35 -3.77
C PRO A 609 34.56 -12.26 -2.79
N GLY A 610 33.69 -11.69 -1.95
CA GLY A 610 32.87 -12.42 -0.98
C GLY A 610 31.70 -13.20 -1.59
N GLY A 611 31.45 -13.07 -2.91
CA GLY A 611 30.32 -13.67 -3.60
C GLY A 611 29.06 -12.79 -3.66
N THR A 612 29.09 -11.59 -3.07
CA THR A 612 27.96 -10.64 -3.10
C THR A 612 27.83 -10.01 -4.48
N LEU A 613 26.62 -10.04 -5.03
CA LEU A 613 26.24 -9.33 -6.24
C LEU A 613 25.62 -7.97 -5.87
N VAL A 614 25.99 -6.95 -6.63
CA VAL A 614 25.42 -5.59 -6.51
C VAL A 614 25.19 -5.02 -7.90
N GLY A 615 24.29 -4.05 -8.02
CA GLY A 615 24.14 -3.30 -9.26
C GLY A 615 23.58 -1.91 -9.07
N CYS A 616 23.84 -1.05 -10.05
CA CYS A 616 23.35 0.32 -10.14
C CYS A 616 23.04 0.65 -11.61
N THR A 617 21.96 1.40 -11.83
CA THR A 617 21.58 1.95 -13.14
C THR A 617 21.22 3.42 -12.95
N SER A 618 21.75 4.32 -13.80
CA SER A 618 21.46 5.76 -13.79
C SER A 618 21.26 6.34 -15.19
N THR A 619 20.43 7.37 -15.34
CA THR A 619 20.14 8.02 -16.62
C THR A 619 19.42 9.38 -16.48
N SER A 620 19.58 10.24 -17.49
CA SER A 620 18.70 11.39 -17.75
C SER A 620 17.41 11.03 -18.52
N GLY A 621 17.30 9.80 -19.02
CA GLY A 621 16.12 9.25 -19.68
C GLY A 621 16.09 9.48 -21.20
N LEU A 622 14.88 9.47 -21.77
CA LEU A 622 14.71 9.78 -23.19
C LEU A 622 14.87 11.28 -23.43
N PHE A 623 15.50 11.64 -24.54
CA PHE A 623 15.64 13.03 -24.97
C PHE A 623 14.26 13.65 -25.14
N PHE A 624 14.09 14.87 -24.61
CA PHE A 624 12.88 15.68 -24.73
C PHE A 624 11.62 14.93 -24.27
N LYS A 625 11.76 14.06 -23.27
CA LYS A 625 10.65 13.32 -22.68
C LYS A 625 9.57 14.25 -22.13
N LEU A 626 8.36 13.72 -21.98
CA LEU A 626 7.32 14.42 -21.22
C LEU A 626 7.81 14.65 -19.77
N PRO A 627 7.50 15.79 -19.14
CA PRO A 627 7.88 16.05 -17.76
C PRO A 627 7.33 14.97 -16.82
N GLY A 628 8.19 14.47 -15.94
CA GLY A 628 7.85 13.38 -15.02
C GLY A 628 7.79 11.99 -15.67
N ARG A 629 8.13 11.83 -16.96
CA ARG A 629 8.29 10.51 -17.57
C ARG A 629 9.44 9.77 -16.89
N LEU A 630 9.14 8.56 -16.43
CA LEU A 630 10.08 7.69 -15.74
C LEU A 630 10.44 6.46 -16.60
N GLY A 631 11.73 6.16 -16.69
CA GLY A 631 12.29 5.02 -17.42
C GLY A 631 12.43 3.74 -16.59
N ASP A 632 12.98 2.70 -17.20
CA ASP A 632 13.27 1.42 -16.52
C ASP A 632 14.37 1.56 -15.46
N SER A 633 15.32 2.48 -15.65
CA SER A 633 16.49 2.70 -14.78
C SER A 633 16.18 2.90 -13.30
N ALA A 634 15.05 3.55 -12.97
CA ALA A 634 14.60 3.73 -11.58
C ALA A 634 13.71 2.57 -11.08
N VAL A 635 13.27 1.66 -11.95
CA VAL A 635 12.33 0.60 -11.57
C VAL A 635 13.08 -0.70 -11.29
N ILE A 636 13.18 -1.06 -10.01
CA ILE A 636 13.67 -2.38 -9.57
C ILE A 636 12.84 -3.48 -10.23
N GLY A 637 13.51 -4.42 -10.88
CA GLY A 637 12.94 -5.50 -11.66
C GLY A 637 12.77 -5.19 -13.15
N ALA A 638 12.85 -3.91 -13.56
CA ALA A 638 12.88 -3.53 -14.96
C ALA A 638 14.29 -3.18 -15.41
N GLY A 639 14.84 -2.04 -14.97
CA GLY A 639 16.17 -1.55 -15.38
C GLY A 639 17.34 -2.08 -14.55
N LEU A 640 17.05 -2.69 -13.40
CA LEU A 640 18.01 -3.32 -12.51
C LEU A 640 17.33 -4.42 -11.69
N TYR A 641 17.96 -5.59 -11.58
CA TYR A 641 17.60 -6.59 -10.59
C TYR A 641 18.83 -7.42 -10.21
N THR A 642 19.00 -7.71 -8.93
CA THR A 642 20.20 -8.38 -8.38
C THR A 642 19.82 -9.36 -7.29
N ASP A 643 20.34 -10.59 -7.35
CA ASP A 643 20.11 -11.65 -6.36
C ASP A 643 21.33 -12.59 -6.29
N ASP A 644 21.90 -12.74 -5.09
CA ASP A 644 23.12 -13.56 -4.87
C ASP A 644 22.93 -15.03 -5.28
N GLY A 645 21.70 -15.56 -5.20
CA GLY A 645 21.38 -16.93 -5.56
C GLY A 645 21.11 -17.16 -7.05
N ALA A 646 21.23 -16.13 -7.89
CA ALA A 646 20.96 -16.24 -9.32
C ALA A 646 21.92 -15.40 -10.19
N GLY A 647 21.92 -14.09 -10.00
CA GLY A 647 22.63 -13.15 -10.87
C GLY A 647 22.14 -11.71 -10.75
N SER A 648 22.75 -10.85 -11.54
CA SER A 648 22.41 -9.44 -11.70
C SER A 648 22.16 -9.12 -13.17
N CYS A 649 21.19 -8.24 -13.43
CA CYS A 649 20.93 -7.74 -14.76
C CYS A 649 20.47 -6.28 -14.73
N GLY A 650 21.01 -5.47 -15.63
CA GLY A 650 20.45 -4.16 -15.96
C GLY A 650 20.25 -3.97 -17.45
N SER A 651 19.60 -2.87 -17.82
CA SER A 651 19.26 -2.56 -19.20
C SER A 651 19.51 -1.12 -19.61
N THR A 652 19.64 -0.94 -20.93
CA THR A 652 19.57 0.37 -21.60
C THR A 652 18.62 0.29 -22.81
N GLY A 653 18.22 1.44 -23.35
CA GLY A 653 17.38 1.54 -24.54
C GLY A 653 15.98 2.05 -24.22
N ARG A 654 14.96 1.50 -24.89
CA ARG A 654 13.57 1.94 -24.69
C ARG A 654 12.96 1.40 -23.38
N GLY A 655 13.07 2.17 -22.29
CA GLY A 655 12.64 1.72 -20.96
C GLY A 655 11.19 1.21 -20.83
N GLU A 656 10.23 1.78 -21.55
CA GLU A 656 8.83 1.32 -21.55
C GLU A 656 8.70 -0.13 -22.05
N ALA A 657 9.61 -0.57 -22.93
CA ALA A 657 9.70 -1.95 -23.37
C ALA A 657 10.07 -2.89 -22.22
N THR A 658 11.06 -2.47 -21.44
CA THR A 658 11.63 -3.23 -20.34
C THR A 658 10.67 -3.28 -19.16
N ILE A 659 10.04 -2.15 -18.80
CA ILE A 659 9.02 -2.07 -17.74
C ILE A 659 7.87 -3.02 -18.03
N ALA A 660 7.36 -3.03 -19.26
CA ALA A 660 6.19 -3.83 -19.65
C ALA A 660 6.37 -5.35 -19.44
N ILE A 661 7.63 -5.84 -19.42
CA ILE A 661 7.93 -7.26 -19.25
C ILE A 661 8.67 -7.58 -17.95
N CYS A 662 8.91 -6.60 -17.07
CA CYS A 662 9.84 -6.73 -15.94
C CYS A 662 11.20 -7.31 -16.40
N GLY A 663 11.87 -6.61 -17.31
CA GLY A 663 13.01 -7.11 -18.08
C GLY A 663 14.13 -7.74 -17.24
N SER A 664 14.83 -6.95 -16.42
CA SER A 664 15.94 -7.45 -15.59
C SER A 664 15.53 -8.59 -14.65
N HIS A 665 14.35 -8.50 -14.03
CA HIS A 665 13.84 -9.59 -13.19
C HIS A 665 13.63 -10.86 -14.01
N THR A 666 13.05 -10.76 -15.21
CA THR A 666 12.83 -11.91 -16.10
C THR A 666 14.16 -12.57 -16.50
N VAL A 667 15.20 -11.78 -16.78
CA VAL A 667 16.54 -12.31 -17.08
C VAL A 667 17.13 -13.03 -15.87
N VAL A 668 17.10 -12.42 -14.69
CA VAL A 668 17.63 -13.05 -13.46
C VAL A 668 16.86 -14.32 -13.09
N GLU A 669 15.54 -14.34 -13.30
CA GLU A 669 14.73 -15.54 -13.04
C GLU A 669 15.04 -16.69 -14.01
N HIS A 670 15.35 -16.39 -15.28
CA HIS A 670 15.87 -17.41 -16.19
C HIS A 670 17.24 -17.94 -15.76
N MET A 671 18.13 -17.07 -15.28
CA MET A 671 19.42 -17.49 -14.71
C MET A 671 19.22 -18.36 -13.45
N ARG A 672 18.26 -18.03 -12.59
CA ARG A 672 17.88 -18.85 -11.43
C ARG A 672 17.45 -20.26 -11.83
N GLN A 673 16.75 -20.37 -12.97
CA GLN A 673 16.32 -21.66 -13.54
C GLN A 673 17.46 -22.44 -14.22
N GLY A 674 18.69 -21.90 -14.20
CA GLY A 674 19.89 -22.54 -14.78
C GLY A 674 20.18 -22.14 -16.22
N THR A 675 19.45 -21.19 -16.80
CA THR A 675 19.69 -20.71 -18.17
C THR A 675 20.95 -19.82 -18.19
N PRO A 676 21.89 -19.97 -19.14
CA PRO A 676 23.06 -19.09 -19.23
C PRO A 676 22.68 -17.60 -19.41
N PRO A 677 23.55 -16.64 -19.01
CA PRO A 677 23.26 -15.20 -19.09
C PRO A 677 22.83 -14.71 -20.47
N GLU A 678 23.51 -15.18 -21.53
CA GLU A 678 23.23 -14.81 -22.92
C GLU A 678 21.83 -15.26 -23.34
N GLU A 679 21.50 -16.53 -23.17
CA GLU A 679 20.20 -17.07 -23.53
C GLU A 679 19.07 -16.45 -22.68
N SER A 680 19.33 -16.21 -21.40
CA SER A 680 18.39 -15.53 -20.50
C SER A 680 18.02 -14.13 -21.01
N GLY A 681 19.03 -13.36 -21.42
CA GLY A 681 18.84 -12.04 -22.04
C GLY A 681 18.07 -12.11 -23.35
N LEU A 682 18.46 -13.01 -24.27
CA LEU A 682 17.80 -13.16 -25.57
C LEU A 682 16.32 -13.57 -25.43
N ARG A 683 15.98 -14.40 -24.44
CA ARG A 683 14.58 -14.76 -24.13
C ARG A 683 13.76 -13.54 -23.69
N ALA A 684 14.31 -12.68 -22.83
CA ALA A 684 13.65 -11.44 -22.42
C ALA A 684 13.46 -10.47 -23.61
N LEU A 685 14.47 -10.32 -24.46
CA LEU A 685 14.34 -9.51 -25.69
C LEU A 685 13.29 -10.06 -26.65
N ARG A 686 13.21 -11.39 -26.82
CA ARG A 686 12.20 -12.01 -27.69
C ARG A 686 10.79 -11.73 -27.19
N ARG A 687 10.58 -11.76 -25.86
CA ARG A 687 9.32 -11.35 -25.24
C ARG A 687 8.95 -9.89 -25.55
N ILE A 688 9.94 -8.98 -25.60
CA ILE A 688 9.72 -7.57 -26.00
C ILE A 688 9.28 -7.47 -27.46
N VAL A 689 9.91 -8.23 -28.35
CA VAL A 689 9.57 -8.29 -29.78
C VAL A 689 8.16 -8.86 -29.97
N ASP A 690 7.83 -9.94 -29.28
CA ASP A 690 6.57 -10.68 -29.44
C ASP A 690 5.35 -9.95 -28.85
N ALA A 691 5.54 -9.01 -27.93
CA ALA A 691 4.46 -8.27 -27.28
C ALA A 691 3.64 -7.34 -28.20
N LYS A 692 3.88 -7.36 -29.53
CA LYS A 692 3.13 -6.64 -30.58
C LYS A 692 2.84 -5.18 -30.25
N LYS A 693 3.86 -4.33 -30.40
CA LYS A 693 3.77 -2.90 -30.12
C LYS A 693 2.94 -2.14 -31.17
N SER A 694 2.51 -0.93 -30.80
CA SER A 694 1.83 0.03 -31.70
C SER A 694 2.57 0.14 -33.04
N PRO A 695 1.86 0.25 -34.18
CA PRO A 695 2.46 0.36 -35.52
C PRO A 695 3.54 1.45 -35.62
N ARG A 696 3.43 2.53 -34.84
CA ARG A 696 4.42 3.62 -34.79
C ARG A 696 5.82 3.20 -34.30
N HIS A 697 5.92 2.11 -33.55
CA HIS A 697 7.17 1.60 -32.99
C HIS A 697 7.75 0.44 -33.79
N LEU A 698 7.22 0.18 -34.99
CA LEU A 698 7.66 -0.90 -35.85
C LEU A 698 8.17 -0.33 -37.19
N PHE A 699 9.11 -1.04 -37.79
CA PHE A 699 9.43 -0.92 -39.20
C PHE A 699 8.31 -1.56 -40.05
N PRO A 700 8.26 -1.27 -41.37
CA PRO A 700 7.28 -1.88 -42.28
C PRO A 700 7.30 -3.43 -42.28
N ASP A 701 8.43 -4.04 -41.94
CA ASP A 701 8.58 -5.49 -41.81
C ASP A 701 8.11 -6.07 -40.45
N GLY A 702 7.55 -5.23 -39.58
CA GLY A 702 7.03 -5.61 -38.27
C GLY A 702 8.07 -5.70 -37.15
N ARG A 703 9.35 -5.41 -37.40
CA ARG A 703 10.41 -5.42 -36.37
C ARG A 703 10.47 -4.11 -35.58
N PRO A 704 10.98 -4.10 -34.34
CA PRO A 704 11.08 -2.90 -33.50
C PRO A 704 11.88 -1.75 -34.13
N ARG A 705 11.33 -0.54 -34.15
CA ARG A 705 12.05 0.72 -34.44
C ARG A 705 12.62 1.36 -33.16
N PHE A 706 13.23 0.52 -32.32
CA PHE A 706 13.95 0.91 -31.12
C PHE A 706 14.85 -0.26 -30.73
N ASP A 707 15.77 -0.02 -29.81
CA ASP A 707 16.63 -1.06 -29.25
C ASP A 707 16.41 -1.22 -27.75
N VAL A 708 16.76 -2.40 -27.23
CA VAL A 708 16.87 -2.70 -25.80
C VAL A 708 18.08 -3.59 -25.64
N LYS A 709 18.90 -3.30 -24.64
CA LYS A 709 20.11 -4.05 -24.33
C LYS A 709 20.02 -4.54 -22.90
N PHE A 710 20.43 -5.78 -22.65
CA PHE A 710 20.60 -6.31 -21.30
C PHE A 710 22.07 -6.64 -21.05
N TYR A 711 22.54 -6.34 -19.84
CA TYR A 711 23.87 -6.67 -19.35
C TYR A 711 23.70 -7.64 -18.18
N CYS A 712 24.19 -8.87 -18.35
CA CYS A 712 23.88 -9.99 -17.47
C CYS A 712 25.16 -10.48 -16.80
N LEU A 713 25.08 -10.77 -15.51
CA LEU A 713 26.12 -11.41 -14.70
C LEU A 713 25.47 -12.51 -13.86
N ASP A 714 25.82 -13.78 -14.05
CA ASP A 714 25.34 -14.83 -13.16
C ASP A 714 26.16 -14.92 -11.87
N ALA A 715 25.61 -15.62 -10.87
CA ALA A 715 26.27 -15.87 -9.59
C ALA A 715 27.64 -16.59 -9.72
N ARG A 716 27.91 -17.26 -10.85
CA ARG A 716 29.18 -17.97 -11.13
C ARG A 716 30.20 -17.08 -11.83
N GLY A 717 29.85 -15.83 -12.13
CA GLY A 717 30.72 -14.88 -12.80
C GLY A 717 30.71 -14.97 -14.33
N ALA A 718 29.76 -15.68 -14.93
CA ALA A 718 29.56 -15.65 -16.38
C ALA A 718 28.83 -14.34 -16.76
N THR A 719 29.30 -13.69 -17.82
CA THR A 719 28.78 -12.39 -18.29
C THR A 719 28.27 -12.49 -19.71
N ALA A 720 27.20 -11.75 -20.03
CA ALA A 720 26.77 -11.54 -21.41
C ALA A 720 26.18 -10.14 -21.59
N GLY A 721 26.34 -9.60 -22.80
CA GLY A 721 25.57 -8.46 -23.28
C GLY A 721 24.71 -8.92 -24.44
N VAL A 722 23.44 -8.53 -24.46
CA VAL A 722 22.51 -8.87 -25.54
C VAL A 722 21.75 -7.63 -26.02
N SER A 723 21.31 -7.63 -27.27
CA SER A 723 20.56 -6.52 -27.86
C SER A 723 19.49 -6.97 -28.85
N ILE A 724 18.51 -6.12 -29.16
CA ILE A 724 17.55 -6.42 -30.24
C ILE A 724 18.30 -6.39 -31.58
N TRP A 725 19.10 -5.36 -31.80
CA TRP A 725 19.81 -5.12 -33.06
C TRP A 725 21.34 -5.29 -32.92
N ALA A 726 21.99 -5.76 -33.98
CA ALA A 726 23.45 -5.95 -34.00
C ALA A 726 24.21 -4.61 -33.98
N GLY A 727 25.41 -4.62 -33.38
CA GLY A 727 26.33 -3.48 -33.37
C GLY A 727 26.52 -2.81 -32.01
N ALA A 728 25.75 -3.23 -30.99
CA ALA A 728 25.95 -2.79 -29.62
C ALA A 728 27.16 -3.48 -28.97
N ARG A 729 27.84 -2.77 -28.07
CA ARG A 729 28.92 -3.30 -27.23
C ARG A 729 28.60 -3.13 -25.76
N TYR A 730 29.27 -3.90 -24.92
CA TYR A 730 29.17 -3.82 -23.46
C TYR A 730 30.54 -3.97 -22.81
N ALA A 731 30.70 -3.45 -21.60
CA ALA A 731 31.95 -3.49 -20.86
C ALA A 731 31.99 -4.70 -19.92
N VAL A 732 33.15 -5.35 -19.84
CA VAL A 732 33.44 -6.40 -18.84
C VAL A 732 34.80 -6.13 -18.24
N HIS A 733 34.89 -6.15 -16.91
CA HIS A 733 36.16 -6.17 -16.19
C HIS A 733 36.26 -7.46 -15.38
N ASP A 734 37.23 -8.32 -15.69
CA ASP A 734 37.36 -9.68 -15.13
C ASP A 734 38.20 -9.76 -13.85
N GLY A 735 38.49 -8.60 -13.27
CA GLY A 735 39.43 -8.41 -12.16
C GLY A 735 40.86 -8.11 -12.61
N ALA A 736 41.29 -8.47 -13.82
CA ALA A 736 42.63 -8.14 -14.32
C ALA A 736 42.61 -6.98 -15.30
N ARG A 737 41.64 -6.97 -16.22
CA ARG A 737 41.50 -5.92 -17.24
C ARG A 737 40.05 -5.67 -17.62
N GLY A 738 39.76 -4.43 -18.00
CA GLY A 738 38.52 -4.05 -18.67
C GLY A 738 38.61 -4.26 -20.18
N VAL A 739 37.54 -4.76 -20.80
CA VAL A 739 37.42 -4.90 -22.25
C VAL A 739 35.99 -4.62 -22.71
N LEU A 740 35.86 -4.05 -23.92
CA LEU A 740 34.58 -3.98 -24.62
C LEU A 740 34.35 -5.24 -25.44
N LYS A 741 33.20 -5.89 -25.25
CA LYS A 741 32.74 -7.06 -26.00
C LYS A 741 31.50 -6.72 -26.81
N ASP A 742 31.26 -7.45 -27.89
CA ASP A 742 30.07 -7.27 -28.72
C ASP A 742 28.86 -7.94 -28.07
N CYS A 743 27.70 -7.28 -28.12
CA CYS A 743 26.45 -7.87 -27.69
C CYS A 743 25.98 -8.93 -28.70
N VAL A 744 25.39 -10.02 -28.19
CA VAL A 744 24.67 -10.99 -29.02
C VAL A 744 23.29 -10.44 -29.34
N SER A 745 22.94 -10.39 -30.62
CA SER A 745 21.71 -9.73 -31.07
C SER A 745 20.64 -10.70 -31.59
N LEU A 746 19.37 -10.33 -31.44
CA LEU A 746 18.26 -11.08 -32.04
C LEU A 746 18.20 -10.93 -33.57
N PHE A 747 18.49 -9.73 -34.04
CA PHE A 747 18.46 -9.38 -35.46
C PHE A 747 19.84 -8.87 -35.92
N GLY A 748 20.01 -8.74 -37.25
CA GLY A 748 21.16 -8.08 -37.86
C GLY A 748 21.21 -6.58 -37.58
N ARG A 749 21.88 -5.80 -38.43
CA ARG A 749 21.84 -4.32 -38.31
C ARG A 749 20.42 -3.80 -38.60
N PRO A 750 20.00 -2.69 -37.97
CA PRO A 750 18.68 -2.11 -38.24
C PRO A 750 18.63 -1.53 -39.66
N PRO A 751 17.44 -1.51 -40.29
CA PRO A 751 17.27 -1.00 -41.66
C PRO A 751 17.44 0.52 -41.78
N ARG A 752 17.37 1.25 -40.67
CA ARG A 752 17.66 2.68 -40.51
C ARG A 752 18.30 2.93 -39.15
N PRO A 753 19.01 4.06 -38.94
CA PRO A 753 19.41 4.50 -37.60
C PRO A 753 18.21 4.48 -36.63
N LEU A 754 18.47 4.15 -35.36
CA LEU A 754 17.47 3.89 -34.31
C LEU A 754 17.43 5.00 -33.26
#